data_AF-J8BF67-F1
#
_entry.id   AF-J8BF67-F1
#
_cell.length_a   1.000
_cell.length_b   1.000
_cell.length_c   1.000
_cell.angle_alpha   90.00
_cell.angle_beta   90.00
_cell.angle_gamma   90.00
#
_symmetry.space_group_name_H-M   'P 1'
#
loop_
_entity.id
_entity.type
_entity.pdbx_description
1 polymer ?
#
loop_
_entity_poly.entity_id
_entity_poly.type
_entity_poly.pdbx_seq_one_letter_code
_entity_poly.pdbx_strand_id
1 'polypeptide(L)'
;MAGLANDVVGLKKQLESLISEYIKELNLTVSTDVEIYDKSIGGGHGLDPRVLELVKNHPTSFDFSGDEKEIEKNIDAINRMLNEEFIDEKQDDEKQDNESVDEESLLNYFNFLSEGKYLCFIRFSGFEKSVVSLFKENTHPFIKETLEYSFVRFIMHEIFEALRSEQYTQLKENNRGDYISSKGREYMRGLLNKISTVPTASKGVYRNDLFDEFNYISTLNYEGGTVSAKLLMISKTEIDKHINFYIRLEEPISFNQHRRIRKLLETSDKRTFLIGDHEKIYGLGTLRDYEFLKDKIIFVVDFMGKFEYKISIISMSRNVITNVENGNVENVKWFLDEHPTLFIRYGTPNLKENEFSDVKLKNKLKRVFGNELEEKNKDKLVDIVKYAVKQKSGTTVVLTTSEVAEKEIDKLEREAIRINKTNLLNKSESELRNIIERITCIDGAVYFDIEGNCYAIGVILDGITKKNQGDSSRGARYNSAVRYANKEGVQDSCVIIVISEDGMVDIIPDFEGMEEKINSLINQLMGLINKKQFEQALELIQQIQTANKTAKIYFFEGFIYDKMDNNNSKKAIEMYNKAIELDGNYLSAYINRGHINRRQGEYEDAILDYTKVIELDGNKATFYDHRAYAYIQLEKYEEAIEDCNKAIELDGNKAMFYNRRGNIYSQLGKYGKAIGECNKAIELDGNRAVFYCNRAFVYSQLGKYEEAIEECKKAIGLDGNNAAAYSCRAYVYNQSGKYEKAIEDCKKVIELDENNASAYSNRSYAYNQLEKYEEAIEDCNKAIKLDGSRAVFYNNRGYAYNQLEKYKEAIEDCKKAIELIENKVDVHSKRIKGNAYSNRSHAYNQLEKYKEAIEDCKKAIELGTDKTEVLYYNRGYAYEKLKDYQKAEKDYIKAIEVNPDYEEAIKARDNLLLIINQ
;
A
#
# COMPACT_ATOMS: atom_id res chain seq x y z
N MET A 1 20.38 -1.49 32.88
CA MET A 1 20.29 -2.05 34.24
C MET A 1 18.87 -2.08 34.83
N ALA A 2 17.83 -1.53 34.19
CA ALA A 2 16.52 -1.36 34.85
C ALA A 2 15.64 -2.63 34.94
N GLY A 3 16.00 -3.76 34.30
CA GLY A 3 15.14 -4.94 34.17
C GLY A 3 15.59 -6.22 34.89
N LEU A 4 16.88 -6.36 35.21
CA LEU A 4 17.44 -7.53 35.89
C LEU A 4 17.63 -7.23 37.39
N ALA A 5 17.39 -8.21 38.26
CA ALA A 5 17.51 -8.04 39.71
C ALA A 5 18.92 -7.57 40.13
N ASN A 6 19.01 -6.75 41.19
CA ASN A 6 20.27 -6.20 41.70
C ASN A 6 21.08 -7.17 42.59
N ASP A 7 20.55 -8.37 42.83
CA ASP A 7 21.16 -9.42 43.65
C ASP A 7 21.32 -10.73 42.87
N VAL A 8 22.31 -11.54 43.26
CA VAL A 8 22.69 -12.79 42.57
C VAL A 8 21.53 -13.80 42.55
N VAL A 9 20.74 -13.89 43.61
CA VAL A 9 19.64 -14.87 43.73
C VAL A 9 18.49 -14.51 42.79
N GLY A 10 18.09 -13.24 42.75
CA GLY A 10 17.10 -12.73 41.81
C GLY A 10 17.54 -12.89 40.35
N LEU A 11 18.81 -12.58 40.06
CA LEU A 11 19.39 -12.70 38.72
C LEU A 11 19.42 -14.15 38.23
N LYS A 12 19.81 -15.09 39.12
CA LYS A 12 19.81 -16.54 38.83
C LYS A 12 18.43 -17.02 38.41
N LYS A 13 17.40 -16.74 39.22
CA LYS A 13 16.02 -17.19 38.94
C LYS A 13 15.46 -16.64 37.63
N GLN A 14 15.81 -15.39 37.28
CA GLN A 14 15.36 -14.77 36.03
C GLN A 14 16.04 -15.40 34.81
N LEU A 15 17.35 -15.65 34.89
CA LEU A 15 18.10 -16.30 33.81
C LEU A 15 17.69 -17.76 33.63
N GLU A 16 17.51 -18.52 34.72
CA GLU A 16 16.98 -19.89 34.65
C GLU A 16 15.62 -19.94 33.95
N SER A 17 14.71 -19.03 34.32
CA SER A 17 13.40 -18.94 33.67
C SER A 17 13.52 -18.62 32.18
N LEU A 18 14.30 -17.59 31.82
CA LEU A 18 14.47 -17.17 30.43
C LEU A 18 15.10 -18.29 29.59
N ILE A 19 16.22 -18.83 30.04
CA ILE A 19 16.97 -19.87 29.31
C ILE A 19 16.13 -21.14 29.19
N SER A 20 15.49 -21.60 30.28
CA SER A 20 14.62 -22.78 30.23
C SER A 20 13.48 -22.61 29.23
N GLU A 21 12.90 -21.40 29.12
CA GLU A 21 11.84 -21.12 28.15
C GLU A 21 12.34 -21.12 26.70
N TYR A 22 13.52 -20.58 26.40
CA TYR A 22 14.10 -20.61 25.06
C TYR A 22 14.59 -22.02 24.67
N ILE A 23 15.15 -22.78 25.63
CA ILE A 23 15.62 -24.14 25.40
C ILE A 23 14.46 -25.11 25.20
N LYS A 24 13.33 -24.96 25.89
CA LYS A 24 12.13 -25.78 25.68
C LYS A 24 11.61 -25.73 24.24
N GLU A 25 11.74 -24.58 23.57
CA GLU A 25 11.38 -24.43 22.15
C GLU A 25 12.37 -25.12 21.20
N LEU A 26 13.59 -25.40 21.64
CA LEU A 26 14.63 -26.10 20.87
C LEU A 26 14.65 -27.61 21.13
N ASN A 27 14.40 -28.03 22.37
CA ASN A 27 14.30 -29.44 22.79
C ASN A 27 13.58 -29.59 24.14
N LEU A 28 12.54 -30.42 24.19
CA LEU A 28 11.67 -30.63 25.36
C LEU A 28 12.32 -31.46 26.49
N THR A 29 13.43 -32.17 26.24
CA THR A 29 14.06 -33.07 27.22
C THR A 29 15.22 -32.44 27.99
N VAL A 30 15.59 -31.20 27.67
CA VAL A 30 16.79 -30.55 28.20
C VAL A 30 16.46 -29.79 29.47
N SER A 31 17.23 -30.06 30.52
CA SER A 31 17.20 -29.29 31.77
C SER A 31 18.42 -28.38 31.88
N THR A 32 18.25 -27.26 32.58
CA THR A 32 19.21 -26.16 32.64
C THR A 32 19.49 -25.84 34.10
N ASP A 33 20.75 -25.77 34.47
CA ASP A 33 21.21 -25.30 35.78
C ASP A 33 22.10 -24.08 35.58
N VAL A 34 21.77 -22.98 36.25
CA VAL A 34 22.47 -21.69 36.09
C VAL A 34 23.15 -21.31 37.40
N GLU A 35 24.43 -21.03 37.34
CA GLU A 35 25.24 -20.56 38.45
C GLU A 35 25.77 -19.17 38.13
N ILE A 36 25.71 -18.27 39.12
CA ILE A 36 26.07 -16.86 38.93
C ILE A 36 26.97 -16.40 40.07
N TYR A 37 28.03 -15.69 39.70
CA TYR A 37 29.07 -15.23 40.61
C TYR A 37 29.28 -13.73 40.47
N ASP A 38 29.23 -13.02 41.59
CA ASP A 38 29.57 -11.59 41.64
C ASP A 38 31.08 -11.43 41.89
N LYS A 39 31.78 -10.91 40.87
CA LYS A 39 33.23 -10.69 40.91
C LYS A 39 33.65 -9.67 41.98
N SER A 40 32.74 -8.78 42.40
CA SER A 40 33.04 -7.70 43.35
C SER A 40 33.15 -8.14 44.82
N ILE A 41 32.68 -9.35 45.15
CA ILE A 41 32.63 -9.84 46.55
C ILE A 41 33.99 -10.43 47.01
N GLY A 42 34.88 -10.78 46.06
CA GLY A 42 36.23 -11.28 46.35
C GLY A 42 36.29 -12.69 46.96
N GLY A 43 37.27 -13.50 46.55
CA GLY A 43 37.62 -14.76 47.21
C GLY A 43 37.21 -16.07 46.51
N GLY A 44 36.62 -16.01 45.30
CA GLY A 44 36.28 -17.22 44.54
C GLY A 44 35.27 -18.16 45.21
N HIS A 45 34.72 -17.79 46.36
CA HIS A 45 33.74 -18.58 47.08
C HIS A 45 32.44 -18.66 46.28
N GLY A 46 32.10 -19.87 45.84
CA GLY A 46 30.88 -20.19 45.10
C GLY A 46 31.13 -20.68 43.68
N LEU A 47 32.23 -20.29 43.02
CA LEU A 47 32.58 -20.77 41.68
C LEU A 47 32.66 -22.30 41.68
N ASP A 48 32.09 -22.93 40.65
CA ASP A 48 32.18 -24.38 40.48
C ASP A 48 33.65 -24.79 40.61
N PRO A 49 33.99 -25.76 41.50
CA PRO A 49 35.36 -26.19 41.75
C PRO A 49 36.16 -26.47 40.47
N ARG A 50 35.49 -26.92 39.41
CA ARG A 50 36.07 -27.20 38.10
C ARG A 50 36.49 -25.94 37.34
N VAL A 51 35.68 -24.89 37.41
CA VAL A 51 36.05 -23.57 36.86
C VAL A 51 37.23 -23.00 37.65
N LEU A 52 37.25 -23.17 38.98
CA LEU A 52 38.39 -22.77 39.82
C LEU A 52 39.67 -23.55 39.50
N GLU A 53 39.56 -24.81 39.10
CA GLU A 53 40.68 -25.68 38.72
C GLU A 53 41.25 -25.31 37.35
N LEU A 54 40.38 -25.07 36.35
CA LEU A 54 40.75 -24.51 35.05
C LEU A 54 41.45 -23.15 35.18
N VAL A 55 40.95 -22.27 36.06
CA VAL A 55 41.59 -20.98 36.38
C VAL A 55 42.99 -21.17 36.96
N LYS A 56 43.18 -22.19 37.82
CA LYS A 56 44.50 -22.51 38.40
C LYS A 56 45.48 -23.07 37.37
N ASN A 57 45.00 -23.91 36.46
CA ASN A 57 45.83 -24.57 35.44
C ASN A 57 46.19 -23.61 34.28
N HIS A 58 45.33 -22.62 34.01
CA HIS A 58 45.50 -21.66 32.90
C HIS A 58 45.31 -20.20 33.33
N PRO A 59 46.12 -19.68 34.27
CA PRO A 59 45.88 -18.38 34.92
C PRO A 59 45.90 -17.18 33.98
N THR A 60 46.66 -17.24 32.88
CA THR A 60 46.70 -16.17 31.86
C THR A 60 45.46 -16.12 30.98
N SER A 61 44.72 -17.23 30.85
CA SER A 61 43.48 -17.32 30.06
C SER A 61 42.25 -16.85 30.82
N PHE A 62 42.38 -16.67 32.14
CA PHE A 62 41.32 -16.24 33.06
C PHE A 62 41.60 -14.85 33.66
N ASP A 63 42.40 -14.04 32.98
CA ASP A 63 42.52 -12.61 33.30
C ASP A 63 41.31 -11.86 32.77
N PHE A 64 40.39 -11.52 33.68
CA PHE A 64 39.20 -10.74 33.38
C PHE A 64 39.38 -9.25 33.69
N SER A 65 40.61 -8.75 33.82
CA SER A 65 40.91 -7.35 34.13
C SER A 65 41.17 -6.45 32.90
N GLY A 66 41.21 -7.03 31.70
CA GLY A 66 41.40 -6.33 30.42
C GLY A 66 40.14 -5.64 29.86
N ASP A 67 40.27 -5.03 28.69
CA ASP A 67 39.14 -4.39 27.96
C ASP A 67 38.13 -5.45 27.46
N GLU A 68 36.90 -5.07 27.17
CA GLU A 68 35.76 -5.96 26.92
C GLU A 68 36.04 -7.00 25.83
N LYS A 69 36.75 -6.62 24.76
CA LYS A 69 37.16 -7.54 23.68
C LYS A 69 38.15 -8.62 24.10
N GLU A 70 38.99 -8.32 25.08
CA GLU A 70 39.98 -9.26 25.62
C GLU A 70 39.29 -10.27 26.55
N ILE A 71 38.30 -9.80 27.32
CA ILE A 71 37.43 -10.64 28.16
C ILE A 71 36.59 -11.60 27.30
N GLU A 72 36.00 -11.13 26.20
CA GLU A 72 35.25 -11.98 25.26
C GLU A 72 36.13 -13.08 24.63
N LYS A 73 37.31 -12.71 24.14
CA LYS A 73 38.27 -13.67 23.58
C LYS A 73 38.69 -14.75 24.59
N ASN A 74 38.81 -14.37 25.87
CA ASN A 74 39.13 -15.28 26.95
C ASN A 74 37.94 -16.20 27.27
N ILE A 75 36.70 -15.71 27.30
CA ILE A 75 35.49 -16.55 27.48
C ILE A 75 35.39 -17.64 26.41
N ASP A 76 35.66 -17.31 25.15
CA ASP A 76 35.58 -18.28 24.07
C ASP A 76 36.66 -19.36 24.19
N ALA A 77 37.86 -19.01 24.65
CA ALA A 77 38.89 -19.99 25.04
C ALA A 77 38.45 -20.87 26.22
N ILE A 78 37.87 -20.27 27.26
CA ILE A 78 37.39 -20.97 28.47
C ILE A 78 36.28 -21.96 28.11
N ASN A 79 35.32 -21.55 27.30
CA ASN A 79 34.26 -22.44 26.84
C ASN A 79 34.77 -23.59 25.96
N ARG A 80 35.88 -23.42 25.22
CA ARG A 80 36.54 -24.53 24.54
C ARG A 80 37.09 -25.51 25.58
N MET A 81 37.89 -25.01 26.51
CA MET A 81 38.55 -25.84 27.52
C MET A 81 37.55 -26.58 28.44
N LEU A 82 36.47 -25.92 28.87
CA LEU A 82 35.38 -26.51 29.65
C LEU A 82 34.63 -27.65 28.95
N ASN A 83 34.73 -27.75 27.62
CA ASN A 83 34.12 -28.82 26.84
C ASN A 83 35.17 -29.79 26.26
N GLU A 84 36.46 -29.43 26.27
CA GLU A 84 37.61 -30.26 25.82
C GLU A 84 38.27 -31.03 26.98
N GLU A 85 38.57 -30.43 28.15
CA GLU A 85 39.23 -31.13 29.28
C GLU A 85 38.33 -32.22 29.91
N PHE A 86 37.01 -32.06 29.83
CA PHE A 86 36.05 -33.07 30.30
C PHE A 86 35.92 -34.29 29.38
N ILE A 87 36.74 -34.36 28.33
CA ILE A 87 36.90 -35.54 27.48
C ILE A 87 37.89 -36.54 28.10
N ASP A 88 38.83 -36.08 28.94
CA ASP A 88 39.98 -36.88 29.43
C ASP A 88 39.81 -37.53 30.82
N GLU A 89 38.78 -37.19 31.61
CA GLU A 89 38.52 -37.85 32.92
C GLU A 89 38.13 -39.35 32.82
N LYS A 90 38.20 -39.96 31.63
CA LYS A 90 38.11 -41.41 31.44
C LYS A 90 39.44 -42.16 31.48
N GLN A 91 40.54 -41.53 31.95
CA GLN A 91 41.79 -42.25 32.22
C GLN A 91 42.39 -41.84 33.57
N ASP A 92 41.80 -42.28 34.69
CA ASP A 92 42.53 -42.92 35.80
C ASP A 92 41.60 -43.31 36.97
N ASP A 93 41.60 -44.62 37.26
CA ASP A 93 41.40 -45.34 38.52
C ASP A 93 40.16 -45.20 39.46
N GLU A 94 39.45 -46.33 39.55
CA GLU A 94 38.85 -47.01 40.73
C GLU A 94 38.12 -46.23 41.87
N LYS A 95 36.84 -46.62 42.06
CA LYS A 95 35.89 -46.42 43.21
C LYS A 95 35.15 -45.07 43.21
N GLN A 96 33.86 -44.95 43.52
CA GLN A 96 32.95 -45.73 44.34
C GLN A 96 31.49 -45.43 43.94
N ASP A 97 30.58 -46.39 44.14
CA ASP A 97 29.14 -46.29 43.91
C ASP A 97 28.49 -45.02 44.51
N ASN A 98 27.89 -44.20 43.65
CA ASN A 98 26.65 -43.45 43.86
C ASN A 98 26.12 -42.99 42.49
N GLU A 99 24.80 -43.07 42.30
CA GLU A 99 24.02 -42.78 41.07
C GLU A 99 24.78 -41.96 40.01
N SER A 100 25.36 -42.65 39.03
CA SER A 100 26.03 -42.03 37.89
C SER A 100 24.99 -41.30 37.05
N VAL A 101 24.94 -39.98 37.16
CA VAL A 101 24.42 -39.14 36.08
C VAL A 101 25.21 -39.53 34.83
N ASP A 102 24.54 -39.85 33.71
CA ASP A 102 25.21 -40.15 32.44
C ASP A 102 25.89 -38.86 31.95
N GLU A 103 27.10 -38.58 32.46
CA GLU A 103 27.92 -37.38 32.20
C GLU A 103 28.27 -37.23 30.71
N GLU A 104 28.03 -38.28 29.92
CA GLU A 104 28.06 -38.23 28.45
C GLU A 104 27.01 -37.30 27.83
N SER A 105 26.04 -36.77 28.60
CA SER A 105 24.93 -35.94 28.14
C SER A 105 24.99 -34.45 28.53
N LEU A 106 26.13 -33.98 29.05
CA LEU A 106 26.32 -32.63 29.57
C LEU A 106 26.93 -31.67 28.53
N LEU A 107 26.48 -30.41 28.56
CA LEU A 107 27.08 -29.28 27.83
C LEU A 107 27.25 -28.10 28.78
N ASN A 108 28.43 -27.48 28.75
CA ASN A 108 28.78 -26.35 29.60
C ASN A 108 28.87 -25.05 28.77
N TYR A 109 28.35 -23.96 29.34
CA TYR A 109 28.45 -22.63 28.76
C TYR A 109 28.78 -21.58 29.83
N PHE A 110 29.75 -20.74 29.54
CA PHE A 110 30.31 -19.74 30.42
C PHE A 110 30.28 -18.37 29.72
N ASN A 111 29.78 -17.34 30.40
CA ASN A 111 29.75 -15.98 29.88
C ASN A 111 29.67 -14.95 31.03
N PHE A 112 29.68 -13.64 30.75
CA PHE A 112 29.51 -12.58 31.74
C PHE A 112 28.34 -11.61 31.42
N LEU A 113 27.90 -10.89 32.46
CA LEU A 113 26.91 -9.80 32.38
C LEU A 113 27.38 -8.52 33.08
N SER A 114 26.73 -7.39 32.76
CA SER A 114 26.93 -6.07 33.37
C SER A 114 28.40 -5.62 33.37
N GLU A 115 28.99 -5.46 32.18
CA GLU A 115 30.40 -5.05 31.98
C GLU A 115 31.40 -5.94 32.73
N GLY A 116 31.20 -7.26 32.70
CA GLY A 116 32.10 -8.23 33.33
C GLY A 116 31.99 -8.36 34.84
N LYS A 117 30.95 -7.77 35.47
CA LYS A 117 30.72 -7.84 36.91
C LYS A 117 30.23 -9.22 37.37
N TYR A 118 29.31 -9.83 36.62
CA TYR A 118 28.73 -11.13 36.98
C TYR A 118 29.22 -12.20 36.00
N LEU A 119 29.80 -13.28 36.52
CA LEU A 119 30.14 -14.48 35.74
C LEU A 119 28.97 -15.45 35.83
N CYS A 120 28.55 -15.97 34.68
CA CYS A 120 27.45 -16.91 34.56
C CYS A 120 27.95 -18.22 33.97
N PHE A 121 27.76 -19.30 34.71
CA PHE A 121 28.05 -20.65 34.28
C PHE A 121 26.72 -21.41 34.15
N ILE A 122 26.50 -22.01 32.99
CA ILE A 122 25.25 -22.68 32.65
C ILE A 122 25.57 -24.11 32.24
N ARG A 123 24.89 -25.04 32.89
CA ARG A 123 24.96 -26.46 32.57
C ARG A 123 23.65 -26.91 31.95
N PHE A 124 23.77 -27.60 30.83
CA PHE A 124 22.65 -28.23 30.17
C PHE A 124 22.80 -29.75 30.30
N SER A 125 21.71 -30.44 30.62
CA SER A 125 21.67 -31.90 30.75
C SER A 125 20.40 -32.46 30.09
N GLY A 126 20.42 -33.75 29.72
CA GLY A 126 19.27 -34.41 29.07
C GLY A 126 19.20 -34.25 27.55
N PHE A 127 20.32 -33.88 26.91
CA PHE A 127 20.46 -33.99 25.46
C PHE A 127 20.59 -35.44 25.02
N GLU A 128 20.05 -35.77 23.85
CA GLU A 128 20.33 -37.07 23.21
C GLU A 128 21.83 -37.22 22.91
N LYS A 129 22.38 -38.45 22.99
CA LYS A 129 23.81 -38.70 22.74
C LYS A 129 24.30 -38.20 21.37
N SER A 130 23.45 -38.31 20.35
CA SER A 130 23.68 -37.75 19.01
C SER A 130 23.84 -36.23 19.05
N VAL A 131 23.04 -35.56 19.88
CA VAL A 131 23.09 -34.12 20.10
C VAL A 131 24.32 -33.75 20.94
N VAL A 132 24.79 -34.59 21.85
CA VAL A 132 25.98 -34.25 22.66
C VAL A 132 27.28 -34.47 21.89
N SER A 133 27.33 -35.50 21.04
CA SER A 133 28.46 -35.73 20.13
C SER A 133 28.71 -34.55 19.17
N LEU A 134 27.67 -33.77 18.83
CA LEU A 134 27.78 -32.50 18.08
C LEU A 134 28.76 -31.49 18.68
N PHE A 135 28.84 -31.48 20.01
CA PHE A 135 29.54 -30.45 20.77
C PHE A 135 30.92 -30.90 21.22
N LYS A 136 31.13 -32.23 21.32
CA LYS A 136 32.35 -32.84 21.85
C LYS A 136 33.39 -33.12 20.77
N GLU A 137 32.98 -33.38 19.53
CA GLU A 137 33.96 -33.66 18.46
C GLU A 137 34.50 -32.37 17.84
N ASN A 138 35.83 -32.27 17.82
CA ASN A 138 36.59 -31.16 17.23
C ASN A 138 36.47 -31.22 15.70
N THR A 139 35.39 -30.64 15.18
CA THR A 139 35.05 -30.72 13.75
C THR A 139 35.75 -29.62 12.97
N HIS A 140 36.37 -30.01 11.85
CA HIS A 140 36.97 -29.25 10.74
C HIS A 140 37.62 -27.85 11.00
N PRO A 141 38.84 -27.55 10.48
CA PRO A 141 39.52 -26.26 10.63
C PRO A 141 38.69 -25.01 10.28
N PHE A 142 37.75 -25.12 9.35
CA PHE A 142 36.84 -24.01 8.98
C PHE A 142 35.71 -23.74 9.99
N ILE A 143 35.27 -24.74 10.76
CA ILE A 143 34.30 -24.56 11.86
C ILE A 143 34.96 -23.74 12.98
N LYS A 144 36.28 -23.94 13.17
CA LYS A 144 37.14 -23.20 14.10
C LYS A 144 37.17 -21.68 13.88
N GLU A 145 36.99 -21.21 12.64
CA GLU A 145 37.09 -19.78 12.31
C GLU A 145 35.73 -19.08 12.13
N THR A 146 34.63 -19.83 11.90
CA THR A 146 33.47 -19.19 11.27
C THR A 146 32.09 -19.53 11.83
N LEU A 147 31.98 -20.17 12.99
CA LEU A 147 30.79 -20.23 13.83
C LEU A 147 31.18 -21.04 15.06
N GLU A 148 31.62 -20.33 16.09
CA GLU A 148 31.79 -20.92 17.39
C GLU A 148 30.40 -21.44 17.87
N TYR A 149 30.23 -22.76 17.71
CA TYR A 149 29.30 -23.70 18.36
C TYR A 149 27.88 -23.84 17.83
N SER A 150 27.26 -24.96 18.21
CA SER A 150 25.90 -25.35 17.82
C SER A 150 24.88 -24.21 18.00
N PHE A 151 23.72 -24.37 17.35
CA PHE A 151 22.60 -23.43 17.47
C PHE A 151 22.23 -23.05 18.92
N VAL A 152 22.41 -23.97 19.88
CA VAL A 152 22.16 -23.69 21.30
C VAL A 152 23.13 -22.63 21.81
N ARG A 153 24.43 -22.76 21.52
CA ARG A 153 25.42 -21.75 21.93
C ARG A 153 25.28 -20.46 21.14
N PHE A 154 24.96 -20.52 19.85
CA PHE A 154 24.64 -19.31 19.09
C PHE A 154 23.50 -18.53 19.75
N ILE A 155 22.40 -19.21 20.09
CA ILE A 155 21.28 -18.57 20.81
C ILE A 155 21.71 -18.07 22.19
N MET A 156 22.51 -18.83 22.95
CA MET A 156 22.99 -18.37 24.26
C MET A 156 23.88 -17.14 24.13
N HIS A 157 24.78 -17.08 23.15
CA HIS A 157 25.62 -15.92 22.89
C HIS A 157 24.77 -14.69 22.58
N GLU A 158 23.80 -14.83 21.67
CA GLU A 158 22.88 -13.76 21.29
C GLU A 158 21.98 -13.30 22.45
N ILE A 159 21.53 -14.22 23.31
CA ILE A 159 20.79 -13.87 24.54
C ILE A 159 21.68 -13.03 25.45
N PHE A 160 22.92 -13.45 25.72
CA PHE A 160 23.83 -12.71 26.59
C PHE A 160 24.24 -11.35 26.01
N GLU A 161 24.43 -11.24 24.70
CA GLU A 161 24.62 -9.97 23.97
C GLU A 161 23.43 -9.01 24.14
N ALA A 162 22.21 -9.51 23.94
CA ALA A 162 21.00 -8.73 24.12
C ALA A 162 20.79 -8.31 25.60
N LEU A 163 21.22 -9.15 26.55
CA LEU A 163 21.23 -8.82 27.97
C LEU A 163 22.28 -7.75 28.32
N ARG A 164 23.48 -7.79 27.72
CA ARG A 164 24.54 -6.78 27.86
C ARG A 164 24.09 -5.42 27.34
N SER A 165 23.37 -5.38 26.22
CA SER A 165 22.84 -4.15 25.60
C SER A 165 21.54 -3.62 26.22
N GLU A 166 21.18 -4.10 27.41
CA GLU A 166 19.99 -3.70 28.19
C GLU A 166 18.62 -3.98 27.53
N GLN A 167 18.54 -4.89 26.56
CA GLN A 167 17.32 -5.22 25.82
C GLN A 167 16.47 -6.34 26.45
N TYR A 168 16.63 -6.60 27.74
CA TYR A 168 15.96 -7.69 28.45
C TYR A 168 14.42 -7.69 28.30
N THR A 169 13.79 -6.52 28.36
CA THR A 169 12.33 -6.41 28.20
C THR A 169 11.88 -6.84 26.80
N GLN A 170 12.66 -6.52 25.76
CA GLN A 170 12.38 -6.95 24.38
C GLN A 170 12.53 -8.47 24.21
N LEU A 171 13.54 -9.10 24.82
CA LEU A 171 13.68 -10.56 24.83
C LEU A 171 12.49 -11.28 25.48
N LYS A 172 11.82 -10.64 26.45
CA LYS A 172 10.68 -11.18 27.17
C LYS A 172 9.34 -10.93 26.46
N GLU A 173 9.22 -9.79 25.79
CA GLU A 173 8.02 -9.38 25.04
C GLU A 173 7.96 -9.94 23.62
N ASN A 174 9.10 -10.32 23.03
CA ASN A 174 9.15 -10.93 21.70
C ASN A 174 8.48 -12.30 21.69
N ASN A 175 7.77 -12.61 20.60
CA ASN A 175 7.30 -13.95 20.31
C ASN A 175 8.52 -14.87 20.14
N ARG A 176 8.74 -15.77 21.11
CA ARG A 176 9.96 -16.59 21.22
C ARG A 176 10.20 -17.44 19.97
N GLY A 177 9.13 -17.98 19.39
CA GLY A 177 9.20 -18.73 18.14
C GLY A 177 9.71 -17.89 16.97
N ASP A 178 9.31 -16.62 16.89
CA ASP A 178 9.75 -15.68 15.86
C ASP A 178 11.22 -15.28 16.06
N TYR A 179 11.66 -15.11 17.31
CA TYR A 179 13.06 -14.82 17.63
C TYR A 179 13.98 -15.99 17.24
N ILE A 180 13.65 -17.21 17.65
CA ILE A 180 14.40 -18.42 17.28
C ILE A 180 14.41 -18.59 15.76
N SER A 181 13.28 -18.37 15.09
CA SER A 181 13.21 -18.44 13.62
C SER A 181 14.12 -17.39 12.98
N SER A 182 14.15 -16.16 13.50
CA SER A 182 15.05 -15.11 13.02
C SER A 182 16.52 -15.50 13.16
N LYS A 183 16.89 -16.09 14.30
CA LYS A 183 18.26 -16.57 14.55
C LYS A 183 18.61 -17.79 13.69
N GLY A 184 17.66 -18.68 13.43
CA GLY A 184 17.81 -19.77 12.46
C GLY A 184 18.07 -19.28 11.03
N ARG A 185 17.36 -18.23 10.58
CA ARG A 185 17.61 -17.56 9.30
C ARG A 185 19.01 -16.95 9.21
N GLU A 186 19.46 -16.26 10.26
CA GLU A 186 20.82 -15.70 10.33
C GLU A 186 21.89 -16.79 10.24
N TYR A 187 21.73 -17.88 10.99
CA TYR A 187 22.61 -19.04 10.94
C TYR A 187 22.68 -19.64 9.53
N MET A 188 21.53 -19.85 8.89
CA MET A 188 21.47 -20.37 7.52
C MET A 188 22.14 -19.46 6.50
N ARG A 189 21.94 -18.14 6.58
CA ARG A 189 22.64 -17.18 5.70
C ARG A 189 24.15 -17.28 5.86
N GLY A 190 24.64 -17.47 7.08
CA GLY A 190 26.05 -17.70 7.37
C GLY A 190 26.62 -18.93 6.64
N LEU A 191 25.90 -20.05 6.67
CA LEU A 191 26.26 -21.26 5.92
C LEU A 191 26.20 -21.05 4.40
N LEU A 192 25.13 -20.42 3.91
CA LEU A 192 24.91 -20.19 2.49
C LEU A 192 25.97 -19.29 1.86
N ASN A 193 26.39 -18.23 2.57
CA ASN A 193 27.46 -17.33 2.11
C ASN A 193 28.79 -18.04 1.88
N LYS A 194 29.02 -19.17 2.53
CA LYS A 194 30.26 -19.93 2.38
C LYS A 194 30.20 -20.96 1.25
N ILE A 195 29.00 -21.42 0.88
CA ILE A 195 28.80 -22.30 -0.27
C ILE A 195 28.49 -21.53 -1.55
N SER A 196 28.11 -20.25 -1.48
CA SER A 196 27.87 -19.41 -2.66
C SER A 196 29.17 -18.76 -3.15
N THR A 197 29.38 -18.71 -4.46
CA THR A 197 30.53 -18.07 -5.11
C THR A 197 30.30 -16.58 -5.38
N VAL A 198 29.27 -15.97 -4.76
CA VAL A 198 28.79 -14.62 -5.06
C VAL A 198 29.34 -13.62 -4.02
N PRO A 199 30.04 -12.55 -4.42
CA PRO A 199 30.59 -11.56 -3.48
C PRO A 199 29.52 -10.81 -2.68
N THR A 200 29.76 -10.70 -1.38
CA THR A 200 28.89 -10.34 -0.24
C THR A 200 28.47 -8.85 -0.11
N ALA A 201 28.35 -8.09 -1.20
CA ALA A 201 28.21 -6.63 -1.09
C ALA A 201 26.77 -6.05 -0.98
N SER A 202 25.70 -6.86 -1.02
CA SER A 202 24.34 -6.32 -0.90
C SER A 202 23.47 -7.07 0.10
N LYS A 203 22.98 -6.35 1.13
CA LYS A 203 21.84 -6.78 1.94
C LYS A 203 20.64 -6.98 0.99
N GLY A 204 20.33 -8.24 0.64
CA GLY A 204 19.18 -8.59 -0.20
C GLY A 204 19.40 -9.66 -1.28
N VAL A 205 20.53 -10.39 -1.32
CA VAL A 205 20.81 -11.36 -2.40
C VAL A 205 19.91 -12.61 -2.37
N TYR A 206 19.62 -13.16 -1.20
CA TYR A 206 18.74 -14.34 -1.09
C TYR A 206 17.27 -13.89 -1.11
N ARG A 207 16.62 -14.01 -2.28
CA ARG A 207 15.21 -13.66 -2.47
C ARG A 207 14.26 -14.51 -1.60
N ASN A 208 14.67 -15.73 -1.24
CA ASN A 208 13.95 -16.66 -0.36
C ASN A 208 14.88 -17.15 0.76
N ASP A 209 14.35 -17.32 1.97
CA ASP A 209 15.12 -17.79 3.11
C ASP A 209 15.02 -19.32 3.24
N LEU A 210 16.10 -20.04 2.91
CA LEU A 210 16.09 -21.52 2.93
C LEU A 210 15.76 -22.12 4.29
N PHE A 211 15.99 -21.40 5.39
CA PHE A 211 15.54 -21.83 6.71
C PHE A 211 14.02 -21.99 6.74
N ASP A 212 13.29 -21.01 6.23
CA ASP A 212 11.83 -21.02 6.18
C ASP A 212 11.33 -22.07 5.16
N GLU A 213 12.03 -22.24 4.03
CA GLU A 213 11.70 -23.27 3.03
C GLU A 213 11.87 -24.70 3.60
N PHE A 214 12.93 -24.96 4.36
CA PHE A 214 13.15 -26.25 5.04
C PHE A 214 12.12 -26.49 6.14
N ASN A 215 11.77 -25.44 6.90
CA ASN A 215 10.68 -25.53 7.87
C ASN A 215 9.39 -25.95 7.18
N TYR A 216 9.04 -25.34 6.03
CA TYR A 216 7.85 -25.72 5.27
C TYR A 216 7.92 -27.17 4.77
N ILE A 217 9.04 -27.59 4.16
CA ILE A 217 9.23 -28.96 3.66
C ILE A 217 9.05 -29.98 4.80
N SER A 218 9.55 -29.67 6.01
CA SER A 218 9.42 -30.53 7.18
C SER A 218 7.98 -30.70 7.69
N THR A 219 7.05 -29.81 7.29
CA THR A 219 5.63 -29.91 7.67
C THR A 219 4.85 -30.97 6.89
N LEU A 220 5.37 -31.39 5.73
CA LEU A 220 4.68 -32.28 4.79
C LEU A 220 4.77 -33.75 5.26
N ASN A 221 3.69 -34.53 5.12
CA ASN A 221 3.62 -35.92 5.64
C ASN A 221 4.12 -36.97 4.64
N TYR A 222 5.32 -37.53 4.81
CA TYR A 222 5.96 -38.47 3.86
C TYR A 222 5.15 -39.78 3.62
N GLU A 223 4.96 -40.16 2.36
CA GLU A 223 4.19 -41.33 1.92
C GLU A 223 5.12 -42.56 1.88
N GLY A 224 5.46 -43.08 3.06
CA GLY A 224 6.36 -44.21 3.23
C GLY A 224 7.00 -44.16 4.62
N GLY A 225 7.02 -45.29 5.34
CA GLY A 225 7.61 -45.36 6.68
C GLY A 225 9.03 -44.77 6.71
N THR A 226 9.38 -44.08 7.79
CA THR A 226 10.59 -43.25 7.96
C THR A 226 11.88 -43.91 7.44
N VAL A 227 12.20 -43.66 6.17
CA VAL A 227 13.54 -43.87 5.59
C VAL A 227 14.11 -42.46 5.35
N SER A 228 15.27 -42.18 5.92
CA SER A 228 15.91 -40.85 5.98
C SER A 228 15.84 -40.08 4.66
N ALA A 229 15.20 -38.91 4.66
CA ALA A 229 15.12 -38.03 3.50
C ALA A 229 16.27 -37.01 3.53
N LYS A 230 17.30 -37.20 2.69
CA LYS A 230 18.53 -36.41 2.71
C LYS A 230 18.69 -35.50 1.49
N LEU A 231 18.82 -34.20 1.76
CA LEU A 231 19.18 -33.16 0.80
C LEU A 231 20.64 -32.75 0.98
N LEU A 232 21.46 -32.92 -0.05
CA LEU A 232 22.84 -32.44 -0.11
C LEU A 232 22.90 -31.03 -0.72
N MET A 233 23.47 -30.10 0.03
CA MET A 233 23.67 -28.71 -0.35
C MET A 233 25.13 -28.47 -0.69
N ILE A 234 25.37 -28.09 -1.95
CA ILE A 234 26.72 -27.92 -2.51
C ILE A 234 26.69 -26.80 -3.56
N SER A 235 27.79 -26.07 -3.73
CA SER A 235 27.85 -24.97 -4.69
C SER A 235 27.61 -25.47 -6.12
N LYS A 236 26.92 -24.68 -6.95
CA LYS A 236 26.62 -25.02 -8.35
C LYS A 236 27.87 -25.41 -9.15
N THR A 237 28.98 -24.71 -8.92
CA THR A 237 30.25 -24.97 -9.59
C THR A 237 30.84 -26.33 -9.26
N GLU A 238 30.56 -26.87 -8.07
CA GLU A 238 31.00 -28.21 -7.67
C GLU A 238 29.97 -29.30 -8.05
N ILE A 239 28.67 -28.97 -8.12
CA ILE A 239 27.62 -29.91 -8.56
C ILE A 239 27.96 -30.53 -9.92
N ASP A 240 28.29 -29.70 -10.91
CA ASP A 240 28.54 -30.19 -12.27
C ASP A 240 29.83 -31.03 -12.39
N LYS A 241 30.72 -30.94 -11.39
CA LYS A 241 32.02 -31.62 -11.40
C LYS A 241 32.03 -32.89 -10.56
N HIS A 242 31.43 -32.83 -9.38
CA HIS A 242 31.66 -33.81 -8.31
C HIS A 242 30.39 -34.58 -7.89
N ILE A 243 29.27 -34.38 -8.60
CA ILE A 243 28.06 -35.18 -8.40
C ILE A 243 27.90 -36.18 -9.54
N ASN A 244 27.71 -37.44 -9.20
CA ASN A 244 27.24 -38.46 -10.11
C ASN A 244 25.71 -38.53 -10.03
N PHE A 245 25.01 -37.94 -11.00
CA PHE A 245 23.54 -37.96 -11.04
C PHE A 245 23.03 -39.33 -11.50
N TYR A 246 22.15 -39.91 -10.69
CA TYR A 246 21.31 -41.04 -11.12
C TYR A 246 20.12 -40.53 -11.93
N ILE A 247 19.53 -39.41 -11.49
CA ILE A 247 18.44 -38.72 -12.17
C ILE A 247 18.77 -37.22 -12.16
N ARG A 248 18.99 -36.64 -13.33
CA ARG A 248 19.15 -35.19 -13.49
C ARG A 248 17.86 -34.59 -14.02
N LEU A 249 17.36 -33.54 -13.37
CA LEU A 249 16.19 -32.81 -13.83
C LEU A 249 16.55 -31.97 -15.06
N GLU A 250 15.68 -32.01 -16.07
CA GLU A 250 15.80 -31.14 -17.25
C GLU A 250 15.65 -29.67 -16.85
N GLU A 251 14.68 -29.39 -15.97
CA GLU A 251 14.47 -28.08 -15.36
C GLU A 251 14.66 -28.16 -13.83
N PRO A 252 15.64 -27.44 -13.26
CA PRO A 252 15.85 -27.40 -11.82
C PRO A 252 14.65 -26.80 -11.06
N ILE A 253 14.36 -27.35 -9.88
CA ILE A 253 13.19 -27.01 -9.06
C ILE A 253 13.58 -25.96 -8.02
N SER A 254 12.84 -24.86 -7.94
CA SER A 254 13.01 -23.84 -6.90
C SER A 254 12.52 -24.33 -5.53
N PHE A 255 13.13 -23.87 -4.43
CA PHE A 255 12.80 -24.31 -3.07
C PHE A 255 11.35 -24.06 -2.62
N ASN A 256 10.69 -23.05 -3.17
CA ASN A 256 9.27 -22.79 -2.92
C ASN A 256 8.31 -23.85 -3.52
N GLN A 257 8.81 -24.79 -4.33
CA GLN A 257 8.02 -25.91 -4.87
C GLN A 257 8.08 -27.12 -3.93
N HIS A 258 7.75 -26.91 -2.65
CA HIS A 258 7.99 -27.85 -1.55
C HIS A 258 7.46 -29.25 -1.80
N ARG A 259 6.27 -29.37 -2.40
CA ARG A 259 5.63 -30.66 -2.71
C ARG A 259 6.44 -31.49 -3.70
N ARG A 260 7.01 -30.86 -4.74
CA ARG A 260 7.86 -31.56 -5.71
C ARG A 260 9.16 -32.00 -5.06
N ILE A 261 9.74 -31.15 -4.22
CA ILE A 261 10.97 -31.46 -3.46
C ILE A 261 10.73 -32.63 -2.51
N ARG A 262 9.65 -32.58 -1.73
CA ARG A 262 9.29 -33.65 -0.79
C ARG A 262 9.06 -35.00 -1.48
N LYS A 263 8.42 -35.05 -2.66
CA LYS A 263 8.30 -36.30 -3.45
C LYS A 263 9.64 -36.86 -3.91
N LEU A 264 10.59 -36.00 -4.25
CA LEU A 264 11.94 -36.44 -4.61
C LEU A 264 12.73 -36.88 -3.37
N LEU A 265 12.54 -36.21 -2.23
CA LEU A 265 13.17 -36.58 -0.97
C LEU A 265 12.77 -37.98 -0.49
N GLU A 266 11.54 -38.42 -0.74
CA GLU A 266 11.08 -39.79 -0.46
C GLU A 266 11.91 -40.87 -1.18
N THR A 267 12.61 -40.51 -2.25
CA THR A 267 13.47 -41.43 -3.02
C THR A 267 14.94 -41.37 -2.61
N SER A 268 15.30 -40.51 -1.66
CA SER A 268 16.65 -40.40 -1.12
C SER A 268 16.87 -41.38 0.04
N ASP A 269 18.14 -41.71 0.29
CA ASP A 269 18.54 -42.62 1.37
C ASP A 269 19.92 -42.24 1.94
N LYS A 270 20.59 -43.17 2.63
CA LYS A 270 21.92 -42.94 3.22
C LYS A 270 23.04 -42.67 2.20
N ARG A 271 22.90 -43.09 0.94
CA ARG A 271 23.94 -42.98 -0.10
C ARG A 271 23.51 -42.17 -1.31
N THR A 272 22.21 -41.99 -1.47
CA THR A 272 21.56 -41.23 -2.55
C THR A 272 20.96 -39.98 -1.97
N PHE A 273 21.43 -38.83 -2.42
CA PHE A 273 20.98 -37.53 -1.96
C PHE A 273 20.12 -36.86 -3.01
N LEU A 274 19.13 -36.10 -2.57
CA LEU A 274 18.61 -35.01 -3.38
C LEU A 274 19.68 -33.92 -3.44
N ILE A 275 19.98 -33.40 -4.63
CA ILE A 275 21.13 -32.51 -4.86
C ILE A 275 20.60 -31.10 -5.11
N GLY A 276 21.08 -30.14 -4.31
CA GLY A 276 20.71 -28.73 -4.43
C GLY A 276 21.87 -27.77 -4.19
N ASP A 277 21.71 -26.54 -4.67
CA ASP A 277 22.51 -25.38 -4.26
C ASP A 277 21.66 -24.41 -3.41
N HIS A 278 22.12 -23.18 -3.24
CA HIS A 278 21.41 -22.16 -2.47
C HIS A 278 20.10 -21.64 -3.13
N GLU A 279 19.81 -22.00 -4.39
CA GLU A 279 18.62 -21.53 -5.12
C GLU A 279 17.70 -22.66 -5.57
N LYS A 280 18.26 -23.80 -6.02
CA LYS A 280 17.51 -24.84 -6.75
C LYS A 280 17.98 -26.26 -6.44
N ILE A 281 17.06 -27.19 -6.69
CA ILE A 281 17.26 -28.64 -6.71
C ILE A 281 17.49 -29.11 -8.16
N TYR A 282 18.52 -29.94 -8.36
CA TYR A 282 18.98 -30.38 -9.68
C TYR A 282 18.67 -31.85 -9.99
N GLY A 283 18.38 -32.67 -8.97
CA GLY A 283 18.07 -34.09 -9.16
C GLY A 283 18.63 -34.97 -8.05
N LEU A 284 18.70 -36.28 -8.30
CA LEU A 284 19.16 -37.30 -7.35
C LEU A 284 20.52 -37.83 -7.78
N GLY A 285 21.43 -37.99 -6.83
CA GLY A 285 22.77 -38.48 -7.11
C GLY A 285 23.59 -38.78 -5.87
N THR A 286 24.87 -39.02 -6.09
CA THR A 286 25.84 -39.25 -5.04
C THR A 286 27.12 -38.45 -5.27
N LEU A 287 27.88 -38.22 -4.20
CA LEU A 287 29.17 -37.54 -4.25
C LEU A 287 30.22 -38.45 -4.89
N ARG A 288 31.08 -37.88 -5.72
CA ARG A 288 32.31 -38.50 -6.23
C ARG A 288 33.51 -37.59 -5.98
N ASP A 289 34.71 -38.13 -6.15
CA ASP A 289 35.96 -37.37 -6.11
C ASP A 289 36.22 -36.66 -4.76
N TYR A 290 36.01 -37.38 -3.65
CA TYR A 290 36.09 -36.90 -2.27
C TYR A 290 37.35 -36.08 -1.94
N GLU A 291 38.49 -36.40 -2.55
CA GLU A 291 39.78 -35.71 -2.34
C GLU A 291 39.72 -34.21 -2.69
N PHE A 292 39.00 -33.85 -3.75
CA PHE A 292 38.90 -32.46 -4.23
C PHE A 292 37.86 -31.63 -3.46
N LEU A 293 37.06 -32.29 -2.63
CA LEU A 293 36.03 -31.66 -1.81
C LEU A 293 36.49 -31.40 -0.37
N LYS A 294 37.70 -31.84 0.00
CA LYS A 294 38.23 -31.75 1.37
C LYS A 294 38.20 -30.34 1.95
N ASP A 295 38.45 -29.32 1.13
CA ASP A 295 38.48 -27.92 1.56
C ASP A 295 37.19 -27.16 1.23
N LYS A 296 36.12 -27.86 0.83
CA LYS A 296 34.84 -27.28 0.42
C LYS A 296 33.81 -27.46 1.52
N ILE A 297 32.97 -26.44 1.72
CA ILE A 297 31.84 -26.54 2.64
C ILE A 297 30.68 -27.20 1.91
N ILE A 298 30.24 -28.32 2.46
CA ILE A 298 29.09 -29.10 1.99
C ILE A 298 28.27 -29.42 3.23
N PHE A 299 26.95 -29.31 3.14
CA PHE A 299 26.09 -29.72 4.23
C PHE A 299 24.89 -30.53 3.74
N VAL A 300 24.38 -31.39 4.62
CA VAL A 300 23.21 -32.25 4.40
C VAL A 300 22.10 -31.80 5.32
N VAL A 301 20.90 -31.73 4.78
CA VAL A 301 19.65 -31.57 5.52
C VAL A 301 18.96 -32.94 5.55
N ASP A 302 18.83 -33.52 6.73
CA ASP A 302 18.18 -34.80 6.99
C ASP A 302 16.78 -34.54 7.57
N PHE A 303 15.74 -34.78 6.78
CA PHE A 303 14.35 -34.65 7.21
C PHE A 303 13.92 -35.95 7.90
N MET A 304 13.81 -35.88 9.23
CA MET A 304 13.68 -37.05 10.11
C MET A 304 12.22 -37.34 10.49
N GLY A 305 11.34 -36.35 10.40
CA GLY A 305 9.93 -36.47 10.77
C GLY A 305 9.15 -35.18 10.57
N LYS A 306 7.88 -35.19 10.98
CA LYS A 306 7.04 -33.98 10.89
C LYS A 306 7.59 -32.92 11.84
N PHE A 307 7.93 -31.76 11.29
CA PHE A 307 8.58 -30.65 11.99
C PHE A 307 9.97 -30.98 12.55
N GLU A 308 10.59 -32.06 12.06
CA GLU A 308 11.87 -32.58 12.57
C GLU A 308 12.88 -32.71 11.43
N TYR A 309 13.96 -31.93 11.47
CA TYR A 309 15.08 -32.07 10.55
C TYR A 309 16.41 -31.64 11.17
N LYS A 310 17.51 -32.13 10.61
CA LYS A 310 18.88 -31.93 11.09
C LYS A 310 19.78 -31.44 9.97
N ILE A 311 20.58 -30.41 10.21
CA ILE A 311 21.60 -29.92 9.27
C ILE A 311 22.98 -30.37 9.74
N SER A 312 23.74 -30.99 8.84
CA SER A 312 25.08 -31.52 9.12
C SER A 312 26.09 -31.05 8.11
N ILE A 313 27.24 -30.54 8.56
CA ILE A 313 28.39 -30.29 7.70
C ILE A 313 29.06 -31.63 7.42
N ILE A 314 29.40 -31.87 6.17
CA ILE A 314 30.16 -33.05 5.78
C ILE A 314 31.66 -32.75 5.91
N SER A 315 32.40 -33.65 6.54
CA SER A 315 33.86 -33.71 6.42
C SER A 315 34.31 -35.05 5.84
N MET A 316 35.52 -35.06 5.29
CA MET A 316 36.13 -36.23 4.66
C MET A 316 37.32 -36.70 5.50
N SER A 317 37.21 -37.88 6.09
CA SER A 317 38.35 -38.55 6.73
C SER A 317 38.94 -39.62 5.82
N ARG A 318 40.25 -39.83 5.94
CA ARG A 318 40.98 -40.88 5.23
C ARG A 318 41.46 -41.93 6.24
N ASN A 319 41.18 -43.20 5.99
CA ASN A 319 41.87 -44.29 6.65
C ASN A 319 42.87 -44.91 5.67
N VAL A 320 44.13 -44.94 6.08
CA VAL A 320 45.20 -45.61 5.33
C VAL A 320 45.26 -47.06 5.83
N ILE A 321 44.88 -48.01 4.98
CA ILE A 321 45.04 -49.43 5.26
C ILE A 321 46.38 -49.85 4.65
N THR A 322 47.39 -50.02 5.50
CA THR A 322 48.70 -50.56 5.09
C THR A 322 48.64 -52.09 5.09
N ASN A 323 48.67 -52.71 3.91
CA ASN A 323 48.89 -54.14 3.78
C ASN A 323 50.41 -54.40 3.78
N VAL A 324 50.92 -55.08 4.81
CA VAL A 324 52.37 -55.25 5.03
C VAL A 324 52.98 -56.37 4.18
N GLU A 325 52.21 -57.15 3.41
CA GLU A 325 52.77 -58.37 2.82
C GLU A 325 53.28 -58.31 1.38
N ASN A 326 53.12 -57.23 0.61
CA ASN A 326 53.83 -57.09 -0.68
C ASN A 326 53.86 -55.62 -1.12
N GLY A 327 54.99 -54.94 -0.86
CA GLY A 327 55.37 -53.65 -1.46
C GLY A 327 54.34 -52.52 -1.34
N ASN A 328 54.45 -51.70 -0.30
CA ASN A 328 53.82 -50.38 -0.10
C ASN A 328 52.72 -49.98 -1.11
N VAL A 329 51.57 -50.64 -1.06
CA VAL A 329 50.33 -50.10 -1.65
C VAL A 329 49.50 -49.56 -0.50
N GLU A 330 49.48 -48.23 -0.37
CA GLU A 330 48.56 -47.54 0.54
C GLU A 330 47.14 -47.60 -0.06
N ASN A 331 46.27 -48.44 0.51
CA ASN A 331 44.85 -48.39 0.17
C ASN A 331 44.18 -47.33 1.05
N VAL A 332 43.92 -46.16 0.46
CA VAL A 332 43.23 -45.06 1.13
C VAL A 332 41.72 -45.23 0.92
N LYS A 333 40.98 -45.45 2.02
CA LYS A 333 39.51 -45.37 2.01
C LYS A 333 39.07 -44.03 2.58
N TRP A 334 38.27 -43.30 1.81
CA TRP A 334 37.63 -42.06 2.24
C TRP A 334 36.28 -42.37 2.88
N PHE A 335 36.00 -41.74 4.02
CA PHE A 335 34.73 -41.83 4.72
C PHE A 335 34.08 -40.46 4.76
N LEU A 336 32.75 -40.46 4.61
CA LEU A 336 31.93 -39.27 4.77
C LEU A 336 31.49 -39.21 6.23
N ASP A 337 32.02 -38.22 6.94
CA ASP A 337 31.68 -37.96 8.33
C ASP A 337 30.67 -36.81 8.36
N GLU A 338 29.45 -37.11 8.80
CA GLU A 338 28.42 -36.10 9.01
C GLU A 338 28.60 -35.52 10.41
N HIS A 339 28.89 -34.23 10.49
CA HIS A 339 28.94 -33.47 11.72
C HIS A 339 27.69 -32.62 11.81
N PRO A 340 26.67 -33.04 12.56
CA PRO A 340 25.48 -32.24 12.66
C PRO A 340 25.83 -30.88 13.32
N THR A 341 25.02 -29.85 13.09
CA THR A 341 25.31 -28.48 13.56
C THR A 341 24.06 -27.73 14.01
N LEU A 342 22.91 -28.10 13.42
CA LEU A 342 21.59 -27.60 13.78
C LEU A 342 20.62 -28.77 13.81
N PHE A 343 19.85 -28.88 14.89
CA PHE A 343 18.72 -29.79 14.99
C PHE A 343 17.47 -28.97 15.25
N ILE A 344 16.45 -29.16 14.41
CA ILE A 344 15.18 -28.44 14.49
C ILE A 344 14.08 -29.46 14.81
N ARG A 345 13.38 -29.20 15.92
CA ARG A 345 12.19 -29.96 16.34
C ARG A 345 11.15 -28.97 16.83
N TYR A 346 10.34 -28.44 15.90
CA TYR A 346 9.33 -27.43 16.23
C TYR A 346 8.01 -28.05 16.67
N GLY A 347 7.47 -27.56 17.79
CA GLY A 347 6.23 -28.05 18.37
C GLY A 347 4.94 -27.63 17.64
N THR A 348 4.96 -26.70 16.66
CA THR A 348 3.85 -26.35 15.73
C THR A 348 4.10 -25.01 15.01
N PRO A 349 4.77 -24.98 13.84
CA PRO A 349 4.63 -23.85 12.93
C PRO A 349 3.23 -23.91 12.30
N ASN A 350 2.39 -22.91 12.57
CA ASN A 350 1.04 -22.80 12.02
C ASN A 350 1.12 -22.26 10.58
N LEU A 351 1.52 -23.09 9.63
CA LEU A 351 1.56 -22.74 8.21
C LEU A 351 0.33 -23.30 7.50
N LYS A 352 -0.68 -22.43 7.34
CA LYS A 352 -2.05 -22.70 6.84
C LYS A 352 -2.17 -22.88 5.33
N GLU A 353 -1.11 -23.28 4.64
CA GLU A 353 -1.28 -23.61 3.23
C GLU A 353 -1.80 -25.03 3.12
N ASN A 354 -3.08 -25.13 2.79
CA ASN A 354 -3.81 -26.33 2.36
C ASN A 354 -4.49 -27.17 3.45
N GLU A 355 -4.65 -26.62 4.67
CA GLU A 355 -5.72 -27.09 5.56
C GLU A 355 -7.09 -26.70 4.99
N PHE A 356 -8.08 -27.57 5.18
CA PHE A 356 -9.45 -27.31 4.76
C PHE A 356 -9.97 -25.98 5.33
N SER A 357 -10.52 -25.13 4.47
CA SER A 357 -11.10 -23.85 4.84
C SER A 357 -12.56 -23.76 4.45
N ASP A 358 -13.44 -23.68 5.46
CA ASP A 358 -14.86 -23.39 5.31
C ASP A 358 -15.09 -22.16 4.42
N VAL A 359 -14.31 -21.11 4.65
CA VAL A 359 -14.45 -19.83 3.95
C VAL A 359 -14.09 -20.00 2.47
N LYS A 360 -12.96 -20.67 2.16
CA LYS A 360 -12.57 -20.94 0.77
C LYS A 360 -13.63 -21.77 0.05
N LEU A 361 -14.15 -22.83 0.69
CA LEU A 361 -15.20 -23.66 0.10
C LEU A 361 -16.48 -22.85 -0.14
N LYS A 362 -16.96 -22.11 0.86
CA LYS A 362 -18.17 -21.27 0.73
C LYS A 362 -18.07 -20.26 -0.41
N ASN A 363 -16.92 -19.62 -0.58
CA ASN A 363 -16.68 -18.67 -1.65
C ASN A 363 -16.69 -19.35 -3.02
N LYS A 364 -16.06 -20.53 -3.15
CA LYS A 364 -16.07 -21.30 -4.40
C LYS A 364 -17.47 -21.81 -4.74
N LEU A 365 -18.22 -22.32 -3.76
CA LEU A 365 -19.62 -22.71 -3.93
C LEU A 365 -20.47 -21.54 -4.43
N LYS A 366 -20.34 -20.35 -3.81
CA LYS A 366 -21.06 -19.14 -4.25
C LYS A 366 -20.66 -18.72 -5.67
N ARG A 367 -19.40 -18.85 -6.04
CA ARG A 367 -18.90 -18.43 -7.36
C ARG A 367 -19.36 -19.36 -8.48
N VAL A 368 -19.38 -20.67 -8.24
CA VAL A 368 -19.77 -21.67 -9.24
C VAL A 368 -21.30 -21.77 -9.33
N PHE A 369 -22.00 -21.81 -8.21
CA PHE A 369 -23.45 -22.05 -8.19
C PHE A 369 -24.31 -20.79 -8.06
N GLY A 370 -23.72 -19.64 -7.70
CA GLY A 370 -24.42 -18.35 -7.69
C GLY A 370 -25.75 -18.37 -6.92
N ASN A 371 -26.83 -18.02 -7.63
CA ASN A 371 -28.19 -17.97 -7.10
C ASN A 371 -28.87 -19.36 -7.04
N GLU A 372 -28.29 -20.40 -7.65
CA GLU A 372 -28.85 -21.76 -7.66
C GLU A 372 -28.62 -22.48 -6.32
N LEU A 373 -27.59 -22.08 -5.56
CA LEU A 373 -27.35 -22.59 -4.22
C LEU A 373 -28.17 -21.83 -3.17
N GLU A 374 -29.18 -22.51 -2.61
CA GLU A 374 -29.92 -21.97 -1.47
C GLU A 374 -29.03 -21.81 -0.24
N GLU A 375 -29.09 -20.64 0.42
CA GLU A 375 -28.26 -20.37 1.60
C GLU A 375 -28.47 -21.37 2.75
N LYS A 376 -29.66 -21.99 2.85
CA LYS A 376 -29.96 -23.02 3.86
C LYS A 376 -29.15 -24.32 3.68
N ASN A 377 -28.69 -24.63 2.47
CA ASN A 377 -27.97 -25.87 2.15
C ASN A 377 -26.44 -25.70 2.24
N LYS A 378 -25.95 -24.48 2.08
CA LYS A 378 -24.52 -24.15 2.00
C LYS A 378 -23.69 -24.62 3.19
N ASP A 379 -24.16 -24.37 4.42
CA ASP A 379 -23.44 -24.78 5.63
C ASP A 379 -23.38 -26.30 5.77
N LYS A 380 -24.48 -26.99 5.45
CA LYS A 380 -24.51 -28.46 5.54
C LYS A 380 -23.69 -29.15 4.45
N LEU A 381 -23.59 -28.56 3.25
CA LEU A 381 -22.65 -29.04 2.22
C LEU A 381 -21.20 -28.88 2.68
N VAL A 382 -20.88 -27.78 3.36
CA VAL A 382 -19.57 -27.59 3.99
C VAL A 382 -19.33 -28.67 5.05
N ASP A 383 -20.34 -29.04 5.84
CA ASP A 383 -20.22 -30.10 6.83
C ASP A 383 -19.99 -31.49 6.21
N ILE A 384 -20.63 -31.80 5.07
CA ILE A 384 -20.31 -33.01 4.28
C ILE A 384 -18.81 -33.05 3.96
N VAL A 385 -18.26 -31.96 3.43
CA VAL A 385 -16.84 -31.91 3.08
C VAL A 385 -15.95 -31.98 4.32
N LYS A 386 -16.32 -31.31 5.42
CA LYS A 386 -15.59 -31.41 6.70
C LYS A 386 -15.49 -32.85 7.19
N TYR A 387 -16.59 -33.59 7.16
CA TYR A 387 -16.59 -34.99 7.61
C TYR A 387 -15.74 -35.86 6.67
N ALA A 388 -15.77 -35.62 5.36
CA ALA A 388 -14.90 -36.30 4.40
C ALA A 388 -13.40 -36.05 4.70
N VAL A 389 -13.01 -34.79 4.97
CA VAL A 389 -11.60 -34.41 5.27
C VAL A 389 -11.06 -35.13 6.50
N LYS A 390 -11.89 -35.41 7.50
CA LYS A 390 -11.47 -36.10 8.74
C LYS A 390 -11.02 -37.55 8.51
N GLN A 391 -11.40 -38.16 7.41
CA GLN A 391 -11.15 -39.57 7.12
C GLN A 391 -9.70 -39.86 6.65
N LYS A 392 -8.90 -38.82 6.35
CA LYS A 392 -7.45 -38.85 6.06
C LYS A 392 -7.01 -39.92 5.03
N SER A 393 -7.88 -40.32 4.11
CA SER A 393 -7.51 -41.21 3.00
C SER A 393 -7.83 -40.55 1.67
N GLY A 394 -7.12 -40.97 0.62
CA GLY A 394 -7.30 -40.46 -0.73
C GLY A 394 -8.77 -40.55 -1.15
N THR A 395 -9.48 -39.44 -1.12
CA THR A 395 -10.92 -39.36 -1.39
C THR A 395 -11.19 -38.17 -2.29
N THR A 396 -12.23 -38.24 -3.11
CA THR A 396 -12.71 -37.07 -3.85
C THR A 396 -14.21 -36.88 -3.61
N VAL A 397 -14.65 -35.64 -3.42
CA VAL A 397 -16.07 -35.27 -3.30
C VAL A 397 -16.41 -34.36 -4.46
N VAL A 398 -17.41 -34.74 -5.26
CA VAL A 398 -17.93 -33.91 -6.35
C VAL A 398 -19.26 -33.30 -5.92
N LEU A 399 -19.37 -31.98 -6.02
CA LEU A 399 -20.59 -31.22 -5.83
C LEU A 399 -20.98 -30.61 -7.18
N THR A 400 -22.23 -30.75 -7.61
CA THR A 400 -22.73 -30.22 -8.89
C THR A 400 -24.20 -29.80 -8.80
N THR A 401 -24.77 -29.21 -9.86
CA THR A 401 -26.23 -29.01 -9.93
C THR A 401 -26.99 -30.32 -10.13
N SER A 402 -28.25 -30.38 -9.67
CA SER A 402 -29.10 -31.57 -9.78
C SER A 402 -29.28 -32.03 -11.23
N GLU A 403 -29.41 -31.08 -12.17
CA GLU A 403 -29.52 -31.35 -13.61
C GLU A 403 -28.25 -32.02 -14.17
N VAL A 404 -27.08 -31.51 -13.81
CA VAL A 404 -25.79 -32.07 -14.26
C VAL A 404 -25.55 -33.44 -13.62
N ALA A 405 -25.92 -33.62 -12.35
CA ALA A 405 -25.82 -34.91 -11.69
C ALA A 405 -26.64 -35.99 -12.40
N GLU A 406 -27.90 -35.71 -12.73
CA GLU A 406 -28.77 -36.67 -13.42
C GLU A 406 -28.24 -37.00 -14.81
N LYS A 407 -27.75 -36.00 -15.56
CA LYS A 407 -27.16 -36.21 -16.89
C LYS A 407 -25.84 -36.99 -16.88
N GLU A 408 -24.96 -36.76 -15.91
CA GLU A 408 -23.66 -37.44 -15.88
C GLU A 408 -23.74 -38.86 -15.32
N ILE A 409 -24.60 -39.10 -14.32
CA ILE A 409 -24.73 -40.43 -13.71
C ILE A 409 -25.20 -41.48 -14.71
N ASP A 410 -26.08 -41.09 -15.65
CA ASP A 410 -26.53 -41.98 -16.72
C ASP A 410 -25.39 -42.35 -17.69
N LYS A 411 -24.42 -41.46 -17.91
CA LYS A 411 -23.27 -41.70 -18.79
C LYS A 411 -22.16 -42.51 -18.13
N LEU A 412 -22.01 -42.42 -16.81
CA LEU A 412 -20.92 -43.05 -16.05
C LEU A 412 -21.05 -44.58 -15.90
N GLU A 413 -22.00 -45.24 -16.56
CA GLU A 413 -22.29 -46.70 -16.54
C GLU A 413 -21.49 -47.56 -15.55
N ARG A 414 -20.35 -48.14 -15.97
CA ARG A 414 -19.46 -49.02 -15.18
C ARG A 414 -18.36 -48.27 -14.42
N GLU A 415 -18.27 -46.96 -14.60
CA GLU A 415 -17.29 -46.06 -14.00
C GLU A 415 -17.75 -45.50 -12.65
N ALA A 416 -18.88 -45.99 -12.13
CA ALA A 416 -19.45 -45.57 -10.86
C ALA A 416 -20.28 -46.69 -10.21
N ILE A 417 -20.28 -46.76 -8.87
CA ILE A 417 -21.26 -47.56 -8.12
C ILE A 417 -22.50 -46.68 -7.92
N ARG A 418 -23.51 -46.89 -8.76
CA ARG A 418 -24.79 -46.16 -8.67
C ARG A 418 -25.56 -46.57 -7.43
N ILE A 419 -26.12 -45.59 -6.73
CA ILE A 419 -27.01 -45.81 -5.59
C ILE A 419 -28.38 -45.17 -5.88
N ASN A 420 -29.40 -45.56 -5.13
CA ASN A 420 -30.66 -44.82 -5.17
C ASN A 420 -30.42 -43.40 -4.66
N LYS A 421 -30.92 -42.40 -5.41
CA LYS A 421 -30.85 -40.97 -5.05
C LYS A 421 -31.28 -40.79 -3.59
N THR A 422 -30.33 -40.40 -2.74
CA THR A 422 -30.55 -40.30 -1.29
C THR A 422 -30.17 -38.91 -0.79
N ASN A 423 -31.15 -38.16 -0.27
CA ASN A 423 -30.89 -36.85 0.33
C ASN A 423 -30.28 -36.99 1.73
N LEU A 424 -29.06 -36.49 1.90
CA LEU A 424 -28.34 -36.56 3.17
C LEU A 424 -28.52 -35.31 4.04
N LEU A 425 -28.98 -34.20 3.49
CA LEU A 425 -29.15 -32.94 4.24
C LEU A 425 -30.30 -32.98 5.24
N ASN A 426 -31.24 -33.91 5.07
CA ASN A 426 -32.35 -34.13 6.00
C ASN A 426 -31.99 -35.04 7.19
N LYS A 427 -30.76 -35.56 7.25
CA LYS A 427 -30.28 -36.42 8.35
C LYS A 427 -29.82 -35.59 9.54
N SER A 428 -29.81 -36.20 10.73
CA SER A 428 -29.20 -35.59 11.91
C SER A 428 -27.67 -35.50 11.74
N GLU A 429 -27.02 -34.61 12.48
CA GLU A 429 -25.57 -34.37 12.37
C GLU A 429 -24.74 -35.64 12.62
N SER A 430 -25.13 -36.45 13.62
CA SER A 430 -24.46 -37.71 13.96
C SER A 430 -24.61 -38.78 12.88
N GLU A 431 -25.80 -38.89 12.28
CA GLU A 431 -26.06 -39.80 11.17
C GLU A 431 -25.32 -39.37 9.90
N LEU A 432 -25.36 -38.08 9.57
CA LEU A 432 -24.66 -37.51 8.42
C LEU A 432 -23.16 -37.80 8.51
N ARG A 433 -22.56 -37.50 9.66
CA ARG A 433 -21.14 -37.79 9.91
C ARG A 433 -20.80 -39.26 9.70
N ASN A 434 -21.54 -40.18 10.32
CA ASN A 434 -21.28 -41.62 10.22
C ASN A 434 -21.44 -42.16 8.79
N ILE A 435 -22.42 -41.64 8.03
CA ILE A 435 -22.61 -42.01 6.63
C ILE A 435 -21.43 -41.50 5.79
N ILE A 436 -21.09 -40.20 5.89
CA ILE A 436 -20.01 -39.59 5.11
C ILE A 436 -18.68 -40.31 5.39
N GLU A 437 -18.29 -40.47 6.66
CA GLU A 437 -17.03 -41.14 7.05
C GLU A 437 -16.91 -42.57 6.48
N ARG A 438 -18.03 -43.26 6.21
CA ARG A 438 -18.02 -44.62 5.64
C ARG A 438 -17.98 -44.63 4.11
N ILE A 439 -18.76 -43.78 3.45
CA ILE A 439 -18.82 -43.76 1.99
C ILE A 439 -17.58 -43.13 1.37
N THR A 440 -16.89 -42.24 2.11
CA THR A 440 -15.63 -41.64 1.66
C THR A 440 -14.42 -42.57 1.78
N CYS A 441 -14.55 -43.72 2.45
CA CYS A 441 -13.49 -44.75 2.49
C CYS A 441 -13.28 -45.48 1.16
N ILE A 442 -14.18 -45.33 0.20
CA ILE A 442 -14.07 -46.01 -1.09
C ILE A 442 -13.05 -45.30 -1.98
N ASP A 443 -12.33 -46.09 -2.79
CA ASP A 443 -11.46 -45.52 -3.81
C ASP A 443 -12.30 -44.90 -4.94
N GLY A 444 -11.93 -43.70 -5.39
CA GLY A 444 -12.72 -42.88 -6.32
C GLY A 444 -13.49 -41.74 -5.64
N ALA A 445 -14.42 -41.13 -6.39
CA ALA A 445 -15.17 -39.96 -5.94
C ALA A 445 -16.58 -40.30 -5.42
N VAL A 446 -17.07 -39.52 -4.46
CA VAL A 446 -18.47 -39.52 -4.01
C VAL A 446 -19.19 -38.36 -4.68
N TYR A 447 -20.32 -38.63 -5.32
CA TYR A 447 -20.98 -37.70 -6.23
C TYR A 447 -22.31 -37.16 -5.67
N PHE A 448 -22.34 -35.85 -5.40
CA PHE A 448 -23.48 -35.14 -4.81
C PHE A 448 -23.98 -34.00 -5.68
N ASP A 449 -25.25 -33.66 -5.53
CA ASP A 449 -25.76 -32.35 -5.96
C ASP A 449 -25.78 -31.31 -4.82
N ILE A 450 -26.03 -30.05 -5.18
CA ILE A 450 -26.16 -28.91 -4.25
C ILE A 450 -27.43 -28.96 -3.38
N GLU A 451 -28.38 -29.84 -3.68
CA GLU A 451 -29.54 -30.14 -2.83
C GLU A 451 -29.24 -31.22 -1.79
N GLY A 452 -28.03 -31.80 -1.83
CA GLY A 452 -27.60 -32.82 -0.88
C GLY A 452 -27.92 -34.25 -1.23
N ASN A 453 -28.35 -34.50 -2.47
CA ASN A 453 -28.63 -35.85 -2.94
C ASN A 453 -27.32 -36.52 -3.37
N CYS A 454 -27.06 -37.71 -2.81
CA CYS A 454 -25.98 -38.57 -3.26
C CYS A 454 -26.48 -39.50 -4.37
N TYR A 455 -25.74 -39.59 -5.47
CA TYR A 455 -26.12 -40.35 -6.66
C TYR A 455 -25.23 -41.58 -6.91
N ALA A 456 -23.93 -41.47 -6.59
CA ALA A 456 -22.98 -42.57 -6.78
C ALA A 456 -21.77 -42.45 -5.86
N ILE A 457 -21.12 -43.59 -5.64
CA ILE A 457 -19.87 -43.72 -4.89
C ILE A 457 -18.82 -44.44 -5.76
N GLY A 458 -17.53 -44.24 -5.47
CA GLY A 458 -16.44 -44.85 -6.23
C GLY A 458 -16.40 -44.40 -7.70
N VAL A 459 -16.78 -43.15 -7.96
CA VAL A 459 -16.83 -42.58 -9.32
C VAL A 459 -15.43 -42.32 -9.84
N ILE A 460 -15.14 -42.82 -11.03
CA ILE A 460 -13.88 -42.55 -11.75
C ILE A 460 -14.04 -41.22 -12.49
N LEU A 461 -13.20 -40.24 -12.15
CA LEU A 461 -13.17 -38.95 -12.83
C LEU A 461 -12.22 -39.01 -14.02
N ASP A 462 -12.74 -39.17 -15.23
CA ASP A 462 -11.93 -39.21 -16.47
C ASP A 462 -11.97 -37.89 -17.27
N GLY A 463 -10.97 -37.67 -18.13
CA GLY A 463 -10.90 -36.53 -19.05
C GLY A 463 -9.61 -36.46 -19.86
N ILE A 464 -9.65 -35.72 -20.97
CA ILE A 464 -8.54 -35.63 -21.95
C ILE A 464 -7.43 -34.71 -21.44
N THR A 465 -6.17 -35.14 -21.57
CA THR A 465 -5.00 -34.31 -21.24
C THR A 465 -4.88 -33.16 -22.24
N LYS A 466 -4.85 -31.92 -21.73
CA LYS A 466 -4.63 -30.70 -22.54
C LYS A 466 -3.30 -30.05 -22.15
N LYS A 467 -2.67 -29.33 -23.08
CA LYS A 467 -1.42 -28.61 -22.84
C LYS A 467 -1.58 -27.62 -21.69
N ASN A 468 -0.66 -27.65 -20.72
CA ASN A 468 -0.66 -26.80 -19.52
C ASN A 468 -1.84 -27.03 -18.54
N GLN A 469 -2.52 -28.18 -18.59
CA GLN A 469 -3.51 -28.57 -17.58
C GLN A 469 -2.95 -29.68 -16.69
N GLY A 470 -2.82 -29.40 -15.40
CA GLY A 470 -2.38 -30.33 -14.37
C GLY A 470 -1.10 -29.92 -13.65
N ASP A 471 -0.88 -30.52 -12.48
CA ASP A 471 0.31 -30.33 -11.64
C ASP A 471 0.79 -31.68 -11.11
N SER A 472 2.01 -32.07 -11.51
CA SER A 472 2.69 -33.30 -11.05
C SER A 472 2.88 -33.33 -9.52
N SER A 473 2.94 -32.17 -8.88
CA SER A 473 3.07 -32.05 -7.43
C SER A 473 1.80 -32.49 -6.67
N ARG A 474 0.62 -32.36 -7.29
CA ARG A 474 -0.70 -32.59 -6.65
C ARG A 474 -1.27 -34.01 -6.85
N GLY A 475 -0.57 -34.88 -7.59
CA GLY A 475 -0.90 -36.31 -7.70
C GLY A 475 -2.02 -36.64 -8.70
N ALA A 476 -2.28 -37.93 -8.91
CA ALA A 476 -3.17 -38.40 -9.98
C ALA A 476 -4.63 -37.96 -9.80
N ARG A 477 -5.17 -38.04 -8.57
CA ARG A 477 -6.55 -37.67 -8.23
C ARG A 477 -6.85 -36.19 -8.55
N TYR A 478 -5.95 -35.29 -8.17
CA TYR A 478 -6.06 -33.86 -8.49
C TYR A 478 -6.11 -33.64 -10.00
N ASN A 479 -5.18 -34.24 -10.74
CA ASN A 479 -5.12 -34.07 -12.19
C ASN A 479 -6.37 -34.63 -12.88
N SER A 480 -6.88 -35.77 -12.42
CA SER A 480 -8.15 -36.34 -12.89
C SER A 480 -9.34 -35.44 -12.59
N ALA A 481 -9.43 -34.87 -11.38
CA ALA A 481 -10.46 -33.91 -11.03
C ALA A 481 -10.39 -32.62 -11.87
N VAL A 482 -9.19 -32.07 -12.13
CA VAL A 482 -9.03 -30.89 -13.02
C VAL A 482 -9.51 -31.21 -14.44
N ARG A 483 -9.16 -32.39 -14.98
CA ARG A 483 -9.62 -32.79 -16.31
C ARG A 483 -11.14 -32.96 -16.36
N TYR A 484 -11.72 -33.59 -15.35
CA TYR A 484 -13.17 -33.80 -15.23
C TYR A 484 -13.93 -32.48 -15.08
N ALA A 485 -13.46 -31.56 -14.23
CA ALA A 485 -14.05 -30.23 -14.06
C ALA A 485 -14.03 -29.38 -15.34
N ASN A 486 -13.14 -29.68 -16.30
CA ASN A 486 -13.03 -29.00 -17.58
C ASN A 486 -13.65 -29.80 -18.74
N LYS A 487 -14.37 -30.89 -18.44
CA LYS A 487 -15.07 -31.72 -19.41
C LYS A 487 -16.30 -30.98 -19.93
N GLU A 488 -16.56 -31.10 -21.23
CA GLU A 488 -17.75 -30.51 -21.86
C GLU A 488 -19.04 -31.04 -21.21
N GLY A 489 -19.96 -30.14 -20.86
CA GLY A 489 -21.20 -30.47 -20.14
C GLY A 489 -21.10 -30.51 -18.61
N VAL A 490 -19.88 -30.45 -18.05
CA VAL A 490 -19.61 -30.36 -16.60
C VAL A 490 -18.93 -29.04 -16.23
N GLN A 491 -18.20 -28.46 -17.18
CA GLN A 491 -17.48 -27.20 -17.01
C GLN A 491 -18.35 -26.10 -16.38
N ASP A 492 -17.76 -25.37 -15.43
CA ASP A 492 -18.39 -24.28 -14.67
C ASP A 492 -19.64 -24.68 -13.86
N SER A 493 -19.91 -25.98 -13.73
CA SER A 493 -21.11 -26.50 -13.06
C SER A 493 -20.80 -27.44 -11.90
N CYS A 494 -19.52 -27.63 -11.55
CA CYS A 494 -19.12 -28.48 -10.44
C CYS A 494 -18.01 -27.87 -9.57
N VAL A 495 -18.03 -28.22 -8.29
CA VAL A 495 -16.93 -28.00 -7.35
C VAL A 495 -16.44 -29.38 -6.90
N ILE A 496 -15.16 -29.67 -7.13
CA ILE A 496 -14.54 -30.96 -6.80
C ILE A 496 -13.54 -30.75 -5.69
N ILE A 497 -13.69 -31.48 -4.59
CA ILE A 497 -12.80 -31.46 -3.45
C ILE A 497 -11.97 -32.74 -3.48
N VAL A 498 -10.65 -32.60 -3.66
CA VAL A 498 -9.71 -33.72 -3.62
C VAL A 498 -8.99 -33.69 -2.27
N ILE A 499 -9.10 -34.79 -1.54
CA ILE A 499 -8.41 -35.02 -0.28
C ILE A 499 -7.31 -36.03 -0.58
N SER A 500 -6.05 -35.61 -0.48
CA SER A 500 -4.91 -36.50 -0.70
C SER A 500 -4.63 -37.36 0.53
N GLU A 501 -3.84 -38.41 0.33
CA GLU A 501 -3.48 -39.39 1.38
C GLU A 501 -2.62 -38.75 2.49
N ASP A 502 -1.83 -37.74 2.15
CA ASP A 502 -1.11 -36.88 3.10
C ASP A 502 -2.01 -35.86 3.83
N GLY A 503 -3.33 -35.87 3.60
CA GLY A 503 -4.34 -35.05 4.30
C GLY A 503 -4.52 -33.63 3.74
N MET A 504 -3.90 -33.29 2.60
CA MET A 504 -4.11 -31.99 1.95
C MET A 504 -5.47 -31.92 1.26
N VAL A 505 -6.05 -30.72 1.21
CA VAL A 505 -7.36 -30.51 0.59
C VAL A 505 -7.27 -29.50 -0.55
N ASP A 506 -7.55 -29.98 -1.75
CA ASP A 506 -7.64 -29.20 -2.98
C ASP A 506 -9.11 -28.97 -3.34
N ILE A 507 -9.48 -27.74 -3.67
CA ILE A 507 -10.85 -27.39 -4.12
C ILE A 507 -10.75 -26.87 -5.56
N ILE A 508 -11.40 -27.55 -6.49
CA ILE A 508 -11.37 -27.30 -7.95
C ILE A 508 -12.77 -26.83 -8.40
N PRO A 509 -12.91 -25.86 -9.34
CA PRO A 509 -11.85 -25.17 -10.06
C PRO A 509 -11.01 -24.26 -9.16
N ASP A 510 -9.72 -24.17 -9.49
CA ASP A 510 -8.83 -23.26 -8.80
C ASP A 510 -8.80 -21.89 -9.47
N PHE A 511 -9.39 -20.92 -8.78
CA PHE A 511 -9.34 -19.52 -9.19
C PHE A 511 -8.12 -18.78 -8.61
N GLU A 512 -7.39 -19.38 -7.65
CA GLU A 512 -6.28 -18.72 -6.93
C GLU A 512 -5.11 -18.38 -7.87
N GLY A 513 -4.72 -19.27 -8.78
CA GLY A 513 -3.70 -18.98 -9.80
C GLY A 513 -4.10 -17.87 -10.80
N MET A 514 -5.40 -17.67 -11.02
CA MET A 514 -5.90 -16.55 -11.83
C MET A 514 -5.85 -15.24 -11.03
N GLU A 515 -6.14 -15.28 -9.73
CA GLU A 515 -6.04 -14.12 -8.84
C GLU A 515 -4.60 -13.66 -8.64
N GLU A 516 -3.63 -14.58 -8.46
CA GLU A 516 -2.21 -14.22 -8.41
C GLU A 516 -1.74 -13.57 -9.72
N LYS A 517 -2.16 -14.14 -10.87
CA LYS A 517 -1.85 -13.57 -12.18
C LYS A 517 -2.48 -12.18 -12.35
N ILE A 518 -3.74 -12.01 -11.96
CA ILE A 518 -4.43 -10.71 -12.00
C ILE A 518 -3.73 -9.71 -11.06
N ASN A 519 -3.34 -10.14 -9.85
CA ASN A 519 -2.63 -9.29 -8.90
C ASN A 519 -1.25 -8.86 -9.43
N SER A 520 -0.53 -9.77 -10.08
CA SER A 520 0.72 -9.48 -10.78
C SER A 520 0.52 -8.46 -11.91
N LEU A 521 -0.51 -8.64 -12.75
CA LEU A 521 -0.86 -7.70 -13.82
C LEU A 521 -1.29 -6.33 -13.27
N ILE A 522 -2.02 -6.30 -12.15
CA ILE A 522 -2.39 -5.05 -11.46
C ILE A 522 -1.13 -4.34 -10.92
N ASN A 523 -0.18 -5.07 -10.35
CA ASN A 523 1.09 -4.48 -9.88
C ASN A 523 1.91 -3.92 -11.04
N GLN A 524 1.96 -4.62 -12.17
CA GLN A 524 2.58 -4.11 -13.40
C GLN A 524 1.87 -2.85 -13.91
N LEU A 525 0.54 -2.86 -13.94
CA LEU A 525 -0.29 -1.70 -14.31
C LEU A 525 0.03 -0.48 -13.44
N MET A 526 0.09 -0.66 -12.12
CA MET A 526 0.46 0.41 -11.19
C MET A 526 1.88 0.94 -11.45
N GLY A 527 2.82 0.05 -11.78
CA GLY A 527 4.17 0.43 -12.20
C GLY A 527 4.18 1.30 -13.46
N LEU A 528 3.38 0.96 -14.47
CA LEU A 528 3.25 1.75 -15.70
C LEU A 528 2.59 3.11 -15.45
N ILE A 529 1.52 3.15 -14.66
CA ILE A 529 0.84 4.40 -14.28
C ILE A 529 1.80 5.34 -13.55
N ASN A 530 2.58 4.83 -12.59
CA ASN A 530 3.57 5.64 -11.85
C ASN A 530 4.68 6.19 -12.76
N LYS A 531 5.08 5.43 -13.79
CA LYS A 531 6.03 5.87 -14.82
C LYS A 531 5.40 6.76 -15.89
N LYS A 532 4.10 7.07 -15.81
CA LYS A 532 3.31 7.81 -16.81
C LYS A 532 3.31 7.16 -18.20
N GLN A 533 3.48 5.84 -18.28
CA GLN A 533 3.43 5.07 -19.53
C GLN A 533 1.99 4.67 -19.86
N PHE A 534 1.16 5.66 -20.19
CA PHE A 534 -0.30 5.51 -20.28
C PHE A 534 -0.79 4.62 -21.42
N GLU A 535 -0.14 4.62 -22.58
CA GLU A 535 -0.52 3.77 -23.71
C GLU A 535 -0.33 2.28 -23.39
N GLN A 536 0.83 1.92 -22.84
CA GLN A 536 1.12 0.55 -22.39
C GLN A 536 0.19 0.12 -21.24
N ALA A 537 -0.16 1.06 -20.35
CA ALA A 537 -1.11 0.81 -19.28
C ALA A 537 -2.51 0.50 -19.82
N LEU A 538 -2.97 1.18 -20.89
CA LEU A 538 -4.25 0.89 -21.55
C LEU A 538 -4.25 -0.48 -22.25
N GLU A 539 -3.16 -0.85 -22.94
CA GLU A 539 -3.02 -2.18 -23.54
C GLU A 539 -3.12 -3.28 -22.47
N LEU A 540 -2.45 -3.09 -21.33
CA LEU A 540 -2.49 -4.03 -20.21
C LEU A 540 -3.89 -4.08 -19.57
N ILE A 541 -4.59 -2.96 -19.45
CA ILE A 541 -5.98 -2.93 -18.99
C ILE A 541 -6.89 -3.74 -19.90
N GLN A 542 -6.77 -3.61 -21.22
CA GLN A 542 -7.56 -4.39 -22.16
C GLN A 542 -7.33 -5.89 -21.95
N GLN A 543 -6.07 -6.30 -21.76
CA GLN A 543 -5.74 -7.69 -21.41
C GLN A 543 -6.40 -8.13 -20.09
N ILE A 544 -6.33 -7.31 -19.04
CA ILE A 544 -6.95 -7.62 -17.75
C ILE A 544 -8.48 -7.70 -17.87
N GLN A 545 -9.13 -6.79 -18.60
CA GLN A 545 -10.58 -6.74 -18.75
C GLN A 545 -11.16 -7.94 -19.46
N THR A 546 -10.42 -8.57 -20.39
CA THR A 546 -10.85 -9.84 -21.00
C THR A 546 -10.95 -10.98 -19.98
N ALA A 547 -10.16 -10.92 -18.90
CA ALA A 547 -10.13 -11.93 -17.85
C ALA A 547 -10.93 -11.54 -16.61
N ASN A 548 -11.06 -10.24 -16.29
CA ASN A 548 -11.71 -9.77 -15.07
C ASN A 548 -12.26 -8.34 -15.18
N LYS A 549 -13.59 -8.21 -15.18
CA LYS A 549 -14.31 -6.93 -15.23
C LYS A 549 -14.69 -6.48 -13.81
N THR A 550 -13.80 -5.78 -13.12
CA THR A 550 -14.09 -5.18 -11.81
C THR A 550 -14.16 -3.66 -11.86
N ALA A 551 -14.86 -3.05 -10.90
CA ALA A 551 -14.90 -1.60 -10.71
C ALA A 551 -13.50 -0.97 -10.65
N LYS A 552 -12.55 -1.65 -9.99
CA LYS A 552 -11.15 -1.22 -9.86
C LYS A 552 -10.44 -1.06 -11.21
N ILE A 553 -10.70 -1.96 -12.16
CA ILE A 553 -10.05 -1.90 -13.48
C ILE A 553 -10.62 -0.75 -14.32
N TYR A 554 -11.95 -0.57 -14.34
CA TYR A 554 -12.56 0.59 -15.00
C TYR A 554 -12.14 1.91 -14.36
N PHE A 555 -11.98 1.95 -13.04
CA PHE A 555 -11.42 3.12 -12.35
C PHE A 555 -10.01 3.46 -12.85
N PHE A 556 -9.10 2.49 -12.95
CA PHE A 556 -7.75 2.76 -13.46
C PHE A 556 -7.77 3.21 -14.93
N GLU A 557 -8.65 2.65 -15.75
CA GLU A 557 -8.82 3.09 -17.13
C GLU A 557 -9.28 4.54 -17.20
N GLY A 558 -10.29 4.90 -16.41
CA GLY A 558 -10.76 6.28 -16.30
C GLY A 558 -9.68 7.24 -15.79
N PHE A 559 -8.90 6.81 -14.80
CA PHE A 559 -7.74 7.56 -14.29
C PHE A 559 -6.69 7.80 -15.35
N ILE A 560 -6.38 6.81 -16.20
CA ILE A 560 -5.43 6.97 -17.29
C ILE A 560 -5.96 7.98 -18.32
N TYR A 561 -7.21 7.84 -18.75
CA TYR A 561 -7.80 8.80 -19.68
C TYR A 561 -7.81 10.22 -19.14
N ASP A 562 -8.03 10.42 -17.84
CA ASP A 562 -7.99 11.76 -17.22
C ASP A 562 -6.58 12.38 -17.22
N LYS A 563 -5.53 11.56 -17.18
CA LYS A 563 -4.13 12.03 -17.14
C LYS A 563 -3.50 12.24 -18.51
N MET A 564 -4.11 11.77 -19.58
CA MET A 564 -3.60 11.99 -20.93
C MET A 564 -3.95 13.41 -21.41
N ASP A 565 -2.98 14.14 -21.97
CA ASP A 565 -3.11 15.55 -22.41
C ASP A 565 -4.14 15.78 -23.55
N ASN A 566 -4.72 14.72 -24.11
CA ASN A 566 -5.64 14.75 -25.26
C ASN A 566 -7.10 15.10 -24.92
N ASN A 567 -7.38 15.71 -23.76
CA ASN A 567 -8.73 16.13 -23.35
C ASN A 567 -9.77 14.98 -23.36
N ASN A 568 -9.36 13.78 -22.94
CA ASN A 568 -10.17 12.56 -22.91
C ASN A 568 -11.18 12.51 -21.74
N SER A 569 -11.53 13.65 -21.17
CA SER A 569 -12.42 13.78 -19.99
C SER A 569 -13.75 13.03 -20.15
N LYS A 570 -14.32 13.00 -21.38
CA LYS A 570 -15.55 12.23 -21.66
C LYS A 570 -15.36 10.72 -21.48
N LYS A 571 -14.24 10.16 -21.97
CA LYS A 571 -13.92 8.73 -21.79
C LYS A 571 -13.63 8.41 -20.33
N ALA A 572 -12.94 9.30 -19.63
CA ALA A 572 -12.69 9.15 -18.20
C ALA A 572 -14.00 9.07 -17.39
N ILE A 573 -14.94 9.99 -17.64
CA ILE A 573 -16.28 9.98 -17.04
C ILE A 573 -17.02 8.67 -17.37
N GLU A 574 -17.00 8.21 -18.63
CA GLU A 574 -17.64 6.95 -19.03
C GLU A 574 -17.10 5.75 -18.24
N MET A 575 -15.77 5.67 -18.08
CA MET A 575 -15.16 4.58 -17.31
C MET A 575 -15.45 4.69 -15.81
N TYR A 576 -15.51 5.90 -15.24
CA TYR A 576 -15.96 6.08 -13.86
C TYR A 576 -17.42 5.71 -13.66
N ASN A 577 -18.30 5.98 -14.63
CA ASN A 577 -19.68 5.52 -14.61
C ASN A 577 -19.74 3.98 -14.56
N LYS A 578 -18.99 3.29 -15.42
CA LYS A 578 -18.91 1.82 -15.39
C LYS A 578 -18.38 1.27 -14.06
N ALA A 579 -17.39 1.94 -13.47
CA ALA A 579 -16.88 1.56 -12.15
C ALA A 579 -17.97 1.68 -11.07
N ILE A 580 -18.75 2.76 -11.09
CA ILE A 580 -19.87 3.01 -10.17
C ILE A 580 -21.04 2.05 -10.41
N GLU A 581 -21.34 1.70 -11.66
CA GLU A 581 -22.37 0.71 -12.00
C GLU A 581 -22.04 -0.68 -11.44
N LEU A 582 -20.75 -1.05 -11.42
CA LEU A 582 -20.29 -2.33 -10.85
C LEU A 582 -20.18 -2.30 -9.33
N ASP A 583 -19.81 -1.15 -8.75
CA ASP A 583 -19.72 -0.93 -7.31
C ASP A 583 -20.21 0.49 -6.97
N GLY A 584 -21.47 0.59 -6.55
CA GLY A 584 -22.11 1.86 -6.20
C GLY A 584 -21.49 2.57 -5.00
N ASN A 585 -20.56 1.93 -4.27
CA ASN A 585 -19.82 2.52 -3.16
C ASN A 585 -18.35 2.79 -3.51
N TYR A 586 -17.96 2.75 -4.79
CA TYR A 586 -16.59 2.96 -5.22
C TYR A 586 -16.15 4.43 -5.12
N LEU A 587 -15.79 4.85 -3.90
CA LEU A 587 -15.50 6.24 -3.51
C LEU A 587 -14.58 6.99 -4.48
N SER A 588 -13.51 6.33 -4.94
CA SER A 588 -12.50 6.96 -5.80
C SER A 588 -13.04 7.36 -7.17
N ALA A 589 -14.03 6.65 -7.70
CA ALA A 589 -14.66 6.99 -8.98
C ALA A 589 -15.49 8.27 -8.86
N TYR A 590 -16.28 8.42 -7.79
CA TYR A 590 -17.02 9.66 -7.51
C TYR A 590 -16.09 10.86 -7.33
N ILE A 591 -14.99 10.71 -6.56
CA ILE A 591 -14.03 11.80 -6.34
C ILE A 591 -13.45 12.29 -7.67
N ASN A 592 -12.96 11.37 -8.52
CA ASN A 592 -12.31 11.76 -9.76
C ASN A 592 -13.29 12.27 -10.81
N ARG A 593 -14.50 11.69 -10.90
CA ARG A 593 -15.57 12.22 -11.77
C ARG A 593 -15.98 13.63 -11.34
N GLY A 594 -16.17 13.85 -10.05
CA GLY A 594 -16.45 15.19 -9.49
C GLY A 594 -15.33 16.19 -9.75
N HIS A 595 -14.07 15.76 -9.75
CA HIS A 595 -12.93 16.61 -10.13
C HIS A 595 -12.93 16.99 -11.61
N ILE A 596 -13.32 16.08 -12.50
CA ILE A 596 -13.45 16.38 -13.93
C ILE A 596 -14.60 17.35 -14.15
N ASN A 597 -15.78 17.08 -13.59
CA ASN A 597 -16.96 17.94 -13.71
C ASN A 597 -16.65 19.37 -13.22
N ARG A 598 -15.97 19.48 -12.08
CA ARG A 598 -15.49 20.77 -11.55
C ARG A 598 -14.53 21.51 -12.51
N ARG A 599 -13.64 20.80 -13.22
CA ARG A 599 -12.74 21.41 -14.22
C ARG A 599 -13.48 21.84 -15.48
N GLN A 600 -14.55 21.14 -15.84
CA GLN A 600 -15.39 21.46 -17.00
C GLN A 600 -16.41 22.56 -16.73
N GLY A 601 -16.62 22.93 -15.45
CA GLY A 601 -17.61 23.92 -15.04
C GLY A 601 -19.00 23.35 -14.75
N GLU A 602 -19.15 22.03 -14.82
CA GLU A 602 -20.38 21.29 -14.48
C GLU A 602 -20.48 21.14 -12.95
N TYR A 603 -20.73 22.25 -12.26
CA TYR A 603 -20.64 22.32 -10.80
C TYR A 603 -21.75 21.54 -10.09
N GLU A 604 -22.95 21.47 -10.66
CA GLU A 604 -24.08 20.68 -10.14
C GLU A 604 -23.73 19.19 -10.08
N ASP A 605 -23.17 18.64 -11.15
CA ASP A 605 -22.74 17.23 -11.20
C ASP A 605 -21.58 16.97 -10.23
N ALA A 606 -20.65 17.92 -10.11
CA ALA A 606 -19.59 17.83 -9.11
C ALA A 606 -20.13 17.83 -7.67
N ILE A 607 -21.18 18.60 -7.37
CA ILE A 607 -21.85 18.62 -6.06
C ILE A 607 -22.51 17.28 -5.77
N LEU A 608 -23.18 16.66 -6.74
CA LEU A 608 -23.77 15.33 -6.57
C LEU A 608 -22.70 14.29 -6.23
N ASP A 609 -21.58 14.30 -6.95
CA ASP A 609 -20.45 13.41 -6.71
C ASP A 609 -19.82 13.62 -5.33
N TYR A 610 -19.50 14.86 -4.95
CA TYR A 610 -18.93 15.13 -3.63
C TYR A 610 -19.90 14.85 -2.49
N THR A 611 -21.21 15.06 -2.70
CA THR A 611 -22.23 14.68 -1.72
C THR A 611 -22.23 13.18 -1.51
N LYS A 612 -22.16 12.39 -2.59
CA LYS A 612 -22.06 10.94 -2.48
C LYS A 612 -20.79 10.49 -1.75
N VAL A 613 -19.67 11.16 -2.00
CA VAL A 613 -18.40 10.92 -1.28
C VAL A 613 -18.54 11.22 0.20
N ILE A 614 -19.21 12.30 0.58
CA ILE A 614 -19.45 12.68 2.00
C ILE A 614 -20.40 11.69 2.69
N GLU A 615 -21.41 11.17 1.98
CA GLU A 615 -22.28 10.09 2.51
C GLU A 615 -21.50 8.81 2.82
N LEU A 616 -20.49 8.49 2.01
CA LEU A 616 -19.67 7.29 2.14
C LEU A 616 -18.50 7.47 3.13
N ASP A 617 -17.88 8.67 3.15
CA ASP A 617 -16.76 9.06 4.02
C ASP A 617 -16.86 10.55 4.42
N GLY A 618 -17.66 10.82 5.45
CA GLY A 618 -17.91 12.16 5.97
C GLY A 618 -16.84 12.72 6.91
N ASN A 619 -15.75 11.99 7.17
CA ASN A 619 -14.75 12.42 8.16
C ASN A 619 -13.57 13.19 7.54
N LYS A 620 -13.58 13.42 6.23
CA LYS A 620 -12.47 14.07 5.53
C LYS A 620 -12.81 15.49 5.10
N ALA A 621 -12.15 16.47 5.74
CA ALA A 621 -12.35 17.90 5.52
C ALA A 621 -12.24 18.34 4.04
N THR A 622 -11.38 17.69 3.26
CA THR A 622 -11.15 18.06 1.85
C THR A 622 -12.38 17.91 0.96
N PHE A 623 -13.32 17.00 1.28
CA PHE A 623 -14.50 16.81 0.43
C PHE A 623 -15.53 17.92 0.62
N TYR A 624 -15.69 18.40 1.86
CA TYR A 624 -16.44 19.61 2.15
C TYR A 624 -15.81 20.83 1.46
N ASP A 625 -14.48 20.95 1.45
CA ASP A 625 -13.78 22.02 0.72
C ASP A 625 -14.04 22.01 -0.80
N HIS A 626 -14.01 20.82 -1.41
CA HIS A 626 -14.29 20.67 -2.84
C HIS A 626 -15.74 21.00 -3.20
N ARG A 627 -16.70 20.59 -2.35
CA ARG A 627 -18.12 20.91 -2.54
C ARG A 627 -18.43 22.38 -2.26
N ALA A 628 -17.83 22.96 -1.22
CA ALA A 628 -17.87 24.40 -0.96
C ALA A 628 -17.37 25.20 -2.17
N TYR A 629 -16.28 24.77 -2.81
CA TYR A 629 -15.82 25.42 -4.02
C TYR A 629 -16.87 25.38 -5.14
N ALA A 630 -17.51 24.24 -5.39
CA ALA A 630 -18.55 24.14 -6.39
C ALA A 630 -19.77 25.02 -6.05
N TYR A 631 -20.19 25.05 -4.78
CA TYR A 631 -21.25 25.96 -4.31
C TYR A 631 -20.90 27.44 -4.52
N ILE A 632 -19.65 27.85 -4.28
CA ILE A 632 -19.18 29.22 -4.56
C ILE A 632 -19.37 29.57 -6.03
N GLN A 633 -19.04 28.66 -6.95
CA GLN A 633 -19.18 28.92 -8.38
C GLN A 633 -20.64 29.03 -8.83
N LEU A 634 -21.57 28.40 -8.10
CA LEU A 634 -23.02 28.53 -8.29
C LEU A 634 -23.66 29.64 -7.45
N GLU A 635 -22.85 30.48 -6.79
CA GLU A 635 -23.30 31.57 -5.90
C GLU A 635 -24.18 31.10 -4.72
N LYS A 636 -24.10 29.82 -4.35
CA LYS A 636 -24.77 29.20 -3.19
C LYS A 636 -23.94 29.42 -1.93
N TYR A 637 -23.87 30.68 -1.49
CA TYR A 637 -22.91 31.11 -0.47
C TYR A 637 -23.20 30.56 0.93
N GLU A 638 -24.47 30.38 1.28
CA GLU A 638 -24.89 29.82 2.56
C GLU A 638 -24.42 28.36 2.71
N GLU A 639 -24.71 27.51 1.72
CA GLU A 639 -24.28 26.11 1.70
C GLU A 639 -22.75 25.99 1.67
N ALA A 640 -22.08 26.89 0.93
CA ALA A 640 -20.62 26.93 0.90
C ALA A 640 -20.01 27.28 2.27
N ILE A 641 -20.66 28.17 3.04
CA ILE A 641 -20.23 28.51 4.42
C ILE A 641 -20.41 27.31 5.35
N GLU A 642 -21.52 26.59 5.25
CA GLU A 642 -21.75 25.37 6.04
C GLU A 642 -20.66 24.33 5.80
N ASP A 643 -20.33 24.06 4.53
CA ASP A 643 -19.25 23.14 4.18
C ASP A 643 -17.88 23.65 4.66
N CYS A 644 -17.58 24.95 4.55
CA CYS A 644 -16.34 25.51 5.10
C CYS A 644 -16.29 25.37 6.63
N ASN A 645 -17.40 25.57 7.34
CA ASN A 645 -17.47 25.38 8.78
C ASN A 645 -17.18 23.92 9.14
N LYS A 646 -17.76 22.97 8.41
CA LYS A 646 -17.52 21.54 8.64
C LYS A 646 -16.08 21.13 8.34
N ALA A 647 -15.50 21.67 7.27
CA ALA A 647 -14.08 21.47 6.94
C ALA A 647 -13.16 21.98 8.06
N ILE A 648 -13.44 23.15 8.63
CA ILE A 648 -12.68 23.74 9.73
C ILE A 648 -12.87 22.96 11.04
N GLU A 649 -14.06 22.43 11.31
CA GLU A 649 -14.33 21.56 12.46
C GLU A 649 -13.48 20.28 12.39
N LEU A 650 -13.34 19.69 11.19
CA LEU A 650 -12.58 18.46 10.96
C LEU A 650 -11.06 18.68 10.90
N ASP A 651 -10.59 19.79 10.29
CA ASP A 651 -9.18 20.16 10.22
C ASP A 651 -8.99 21.69 10.28
N GLY A 652 -8.96 22.21 11.51
CA GLY A 652 -8.80 23.63 11.79
C GLY A 652 -7.41 24.20 11.53
N ASN A 653 -6.43 23.38 11.15
CA ASN A 653 -5.07 23.86 10.85
C ASN A 653 -4.86 24.14 9.35
N LYS A 654 -5.86 23.86 8.50
CA LYS A 654 -5.77 24.10 7.07
C LYS A 654 -6.13 25.54 6.71
N ALA A 655 -5.11 26.37 6.45
CA ALA A 655 -5.26 27.78 6.06
C ALA A 655 -6.25 28.03 4.89
N MET A 656 -6.31 27.10 3.92
CA MET A 656 -7.15 27.25 2.73
C MET A 656 -8.65 27.34 3.07
N PHE A 657 -9.13 26.67 4.12
CA PHE A 657 -10.54 26.66 4.48
C PHE A 657 -11.00 28.04 4.97
N TYR A 658 -10.19 28.67 5.82
CA TYR A 658 -10.40 30.07 6.25
C TYR A 658 -10.37 31.01 5.05
N ASN A 659 -9.39 30.86 4.16
CA ASN A 659 -9.31 31.70 2.96
C ASN A 659 -10.56 31.56 2.07
N ARG A 660 -11.09 30.34 1.86
CA ARG A 660 -12.35 30.15 1.11
C ARG A 660 -13.53 30.81 1.78
N ARG A 661 -13.69 30.64 3.10
CA ARG A 661 -14.76 31.28 3.86
C ARG A 661 -14.64 32.81 3.85
N GLY A 662 -13.41 33.32 3.92
CA GLY A 662 -13.10 34.74 3.75
C GLY A 662 -13.53 35.28 2.38
N ASN A 663 -13.27 34.53 1.31
CA ASN A 663 -13.73 34.88 -0.04
C ASN A 663 -15.26 34.93 -0.12
N ILE A 664 -15.96 33.97 0.49
CA ILE A 664 -17.43 33.99 0.55
C ILE A 664 -17.94 35.23 1.30
N TYR A 665 -17.37 35.54 2.47
CA TYR A 665 -17.74 36.75 3.22
C TYR A 665 -17.45 38.03 2.44
N SER A 666 -16.40 38.06 1.62
CA SER A 666 -16.12 39.17 0.71
C SER A 666 -17.23 39.35 -0.32
N GLN A 667 -17.70 38.25 -0.94
CA GLN A 667 -18.81 38.31 -1.93
C GLN A 667 -20.12 38.77 -1.28
N LEU A 668 -20.36 38.40 -0.02
CA LEU A 668 -21.52 38.85 0.77
C LEU A 668 -21.39 40.28 1.32
N GLY A 669 -20.31 41.02 1.00
CA GLY A 669 -20.06 42.38 1.52
C GLY A 669 -19.71 42.44 3.01
N LYS A 670 -19.48 41.28 3.67
CA LYS A 670 -19.13 41.17 5.10
C LYS A 670 -17.62 41.35 5.28
N TYR A 671 -17.08 42.48 4.83
CA TYR A 671 -15.63 42.72 4.72
C TYR A 671 -14.86 42.57 6.03
N GLY A 672 -15.44 42.97 7.17
CA GLY A 672 -14.80 42.78 8.48
C GLY A 672 -14.56 41.31 8.83
N LYS A 673 -15.53 40.43 8.53
CA LYS A 673 -15.36 38.98 8.69
C LYS A 673 -14.34 38.43 7.70
N ALA A 674 -14.42 38.86 6.44
CA ALA A 674 -13.47 38.44 5.40
C ALA A 674 -12.01 38.74 5.77
N ILE A 675 -11.72 39.92 6.33
CA ILE A 675 -10.38 40.26 6.84
C ILE A 675 -9.96 39.33 7.97
N GLY A 676 -10.85 39.05 8.93
CA GLY A 676 -10.57 38.13 10.03
C GLY A 676 -10.18 36.72 9.55
N GLU A 677 -10.91 36.20 8.56
CA GLU A 677 -10.61 34.92 7.93
C GLU A 677 -9.28 34.93 7.16
N CYS A 678 -8.99 35.99 6.40
CA CYS A 678 -7.71 36.14 5.70
C CYS A 678 -6.54 36.22 6.69
N ASN A 679 -6.71 36.94 7.81
CA ASN A 679 -5.70 37.02 8.87
C ASN A 679 -5.43 35.63 9.45
N LYS A 680 -6.47 34.84 9.71
CA LYS A 680 -6.29 33.47 10.22
C LYS A 680 -5.60 32.56 9.21
N ALA A 681 -5.93 32.67 7.93
CA ALA A 681 -5.24 31.93 6.87
C ALA A 681 -3.74 32.27 6.80
N ILE A 682 -3.39 33.56 6.90
CA ILE A 682 -2.00 34.04 6.89
C ILE A 682 -1.25 33.63 8.16
N GLU A 683 -1.91 33.63 9.32
CA GLU A 683 -1.34 33.13 10.58
C GLU A 683 -0.97 31.65 10.48
N LEU A 684 -1.80 30.84 9.81
CA LEU A 684 -1.59 29.41 9.64
C LEU A 684 -0.57 29.07 8.53
N ASP A 685 -0.59 29.78 7.40
CA ASP A 685 0.36 29.61 6.29
C ASP A 685 0.62 30.96 5.57
N GLY A 686 1.65 31.68 6.04
CA GLY A 686 2.03 32.99 5.51
C GLY A 686 2.79 32.96 4.18
N ASN A 687 3.05 31.78 3.59
CA ASN A 687 3.86 31.67 2.36
C ASN A 687 3.01 31.57 1.09
N ARG A 688 1.70 31.84 1.18
CA ARG A 688 0.76 31.73 0.07
C ARG A 688 0.34 33.11 -0.44
N ALA A 689 0.84 33.49 -1.60
CA ALA A 689 0.50 34.76 -2.27
C ALA A 689 -1.02 35.01 -2.37
N VAL A 690 -1.82 33.95 -2.61
CA VAL A 690 -3.28 34.05 -2.75
C VAL A 690 -3.98 34.65 -1.53
N PHE A 691 -3.48 34.43 -0.31
CA PHE A 691 -4.12 34.98 0.90
C PHE A 691 -3.95 36.50 0.99
N TYR A 692 -2.77 36.99 0.63
CA TYR A 692 -2.49 38.42 0.55
C TYR A 692 -3.29 39.08 -0.58
N CYS A 693 -3.41 38.43 -1.75
CA CYS A 693 -4.26 38.93 -2.84
C CYS A 693 -5.74 39.04 -2.43
N ASN A 694 -6.28 38.02 -1.74
CA ASN A 694 -7.68 38.06 -1.30
C ASN A 694 -7.89 39.16 -0.24
N ARG A 695 -6.95 39.34 0.70
CA ARG A 695 -7.01 40.43 1.67
C ARG A 695 -6.87 41.82 1.00
N ALA A 696 -5.99 41.94 0.02
CA ALA A 696 -5.84 43.16 -0.79
C ALA A 696 -7.14 43.51 -1.52
N PHE A 697 -7.80 42.52 -2.12
CA PHE A 697 -9.11 42.71 -2.73
C PHE A 697 -10.11 43.23 -1.72
N VAL A 698 -10.21 42.64 -0.51
CA VAL A 698 -11.13 43.11 0.54
C VAL A 698 -10.80 44.55 0.99
N TYR A 699 -9.53 44.91 1.15
CA TYR A 699 -9.14 46.28 1.46
C TYR A 699 -9.51 47.26 0.35
N SER A 700 -9.40 46.87 -0.92
CA SER A 700 -9.82 47.71 -2.04
C SER A 700 -11.33 47.99 -2.03
N GLN A 701 -12.15 47.01 -1.64
CA GLN A 701 -13.60 47.21 -1.50
C GLN A 701 -13.96 48.16 -0.34
N LEU A 702 -13.06 48.31 0.64
CA LEU A 702 -13.19 49.28 1.74
C LEU A 702 -12.60 50.66 1.40
N GLY A 703 -12.11 50.88 0.18
CA GLY A 703 -11.43 52.12 -0.23
C GLY A 703 -10.02 52.30 0.36
N LYS A 704 -9.47 51.26 1.01
CA LYS A 704 -8.14 51.26 1.63
C LYS A 704 -7.08 50.85 0.60
N TYR A 705 -6.89 51.70 -0.40
CA TYR A 705 -6.10 51.36 -1.58
C TYR A 705 -4.61 51.21 -1.28
N GLU A 706 -4.05 52.04 -0.41
CA GLU A 706 -2.65 51.97 0.02
C GLU A 706 -2.35 50.64 0.72
N GLU A 707 -3.19 50.23 1.69
CA GLU A 707 -3.05 48.93 2.35
C GLU A 707 -3.20 47.77 1.36
N ALA A 708 -4.16 47.86 0.43
CA ALA A 708 -4.33 46.85 -0.62
C ALA A 708 -3.09 46.72 -1.52
N ILE A 709 -2.46 47.84 -1.89
CA ILE A 709 -1.23 47.84 -2.70
C ILE A 709 -0.08 47.16 -1.95
N GLU A 710 0.10 47.45 -0.64
CA GLU A 710 1.14 46.81 0.17
C GLU A 710 0.92 45.30 0.31
N GLU A 711 -0.32 44.85 0.43
CA GLU A 711 -0.65 43.43 0.43
C GLU A 711 -0.34 42.75 -0.90
N CYS A 712 -0.65 43.38 -2.03
CA CYS A 712 -0.23 42.87 -3.34
C CYS A 712 1.30 42.85 -3.50
N LYS A 713 2.03 43.83 -2.97
CA LYS A 713 3.50 43.82 -2.97
C LYS A 713 4.06 42.65 -2.17
N LYS A 714 3.47 42.31 -1.02
CA LYS A 714 3.84 41.11 -0.26
C LYS A 714 3.60 39.84 -1.08
N ALA A 715 2.44 39.73 -1.74
CA ALA A 715 2.12 38.60 -2.61
C ALA A 715 3.16 38.41 -3.73
N ILE A 716 3.56 39.50 -4.40
CA ILE A 716 4.59 39.51 -5.45
C ILE A 716 5.98 39.23 -4.86
N GLY A 717 6.27 39.69 -3.65
CA GLY A 717 7.53 39.39 -2.95
C GLY A 717 7.68 37.90 -2.60
N LEU A 718 6.58 37.20 -2.37
CA LEU A 718 6.57 35.73 -2.17
C LEU A 718 6.76 34.97 -3.49
N ASP A 719 6.18 35.46 -4.58
CA ASP A 719 6.28 34.87 -5.92
C ASP A 719 6.29 35.95 -7.01
N GLY A 720 7.49 36.25 -7.51
CA GLY A 720 7.72 37.30 -8.52
C GLY A 720 7.15 36.97 -9.91
N ASN A 721 6.71 35.73 -10.15
CA ASN A 721 6.06 35.33 -11.40
C ASN A 721 4.55 35.08 -11.21
N ASN A 722 3.97 35.57 -10.11
CA ASN A 722 2.56 35.37 -9.82
C ASN A 722 1.66 36.32 -10.61
N ALA A 723 1.20 35.87 -11.79
CA ALA A 723 0.29 36.65 -12.64
C ALA A 723 -0.98 37.12 -11.90
N ALA A 724 -1.52 36.33 -10.96
CA ALA A 724 -2.71 36.72 -10.20
C ALA A 724 -2.42 37.88 -9.22
N ALA A 725 -1.23 37.95 -8.63
CA ALA A 725 -0.84 39.03 -7.75
C ALA A 725 -0.64 40.36 -8.49
N TYR A 726 0.00 40.34 -9.67
CA TYR A 726 0.06 41.50 -10.56
C TYR A 726 -1.34 41.93 -11.03
N SER A 727 -2.21 40.97 -11.38
CA SER A 727 -3.60 41.26 -11.76
C SER A 727 -4.38 41.94 -10.64
N CYS A 728 -4.22 41.46 -9.40
CA CYS A 728 -4.85 42.04 -8.23
C CYS A 728 -4.35 43.47 -8.01
N ARG A 729 -3.04 43.71 -8.09
CA ARG A 729 -2.47 45.05 -7.94
C ARG A 729 -2.89 46.01 -9.04
N ALA A 730 -2.95 45.55 -10.30
CA ALA A 730 -3.48 46.34 -11.41
C ALA A 730 -4.94 46.76 -11.17
N TYR A 731 -5.77 45.85 -10.67
CA TYR A 731 -7.15 46.17 -10.28
C TYR A 731 -7.19 47.25 -9.20
N VAL A 732 -6.38 47.12 -8.14
CA VAL A 732 -6.30 48.12 -7.07
C VAL A 732 -5.80 49.48 -7.59
N TYR A 733 -4.80 49.47 -8.48
CA TYR A 733 -4.32 50.70 -9.11
C TYR A 733 -5.41 51.39 -9.92
N ASN A 734 -6.19 50.64 -10.70
CA ASN A 734 -7.36 51.17 -11.41
C ASN A 734 -8.38 51.80 -10.46
N GLN A 735 -8.69 51.15 -9.32
CA GLN A 735 -9.64 51.73 -8.34
C GLN A 735 -9.07 52.99 -7.65
N SER A 736 -7.76 53.07 -7.47
CA SER A 736 -7.07 54.22 -6.85
C SER A 736 -6.72 55.37 -7.82
N GLY A 737 -7.12 55.26 -9.09
CA GLY A 737 -6.81 56.26 -10.13
C GLY A 737 -5.36 56.26 -10.64
N LYS A 738 -4.55 55.24 -10.31
CA LYS A 738 -3.13 55.12 -10.70
C LYS A 738 -3.00 54.35 -12.02
N TYR A 739 -3.61 54.85 -13.09
CA TYR A 739 -3.85 54.11 -14.34
C TYR A 739 -2.57 53.68 -15.07
N GLU A 740 -1.52 54.50 -15.10
CA GLU A 740 -0.24 54.13 -15.73
C GLU A 740 0.39 52.91 -15.07
N LYS A 741 0.35 52.83 -13.74
CA LYS A 741 0.85 51.68 -12.98
C LYS A 741 -0.02 50.44 -13.20
N ALA A 742 -1.33 50.62 -13.35
CA ALA A 742 -2.22 49.53 -13.71
C ALA A 742 -1.88 48.94 -15.09
N ILE A 743 -1.52 49.78 -16.06
CA ILE A 743 -1.07 49.35 -17.40
C ILE A 743 0.24 48.57 -17.31
N GLU A 744 1.22 49.02 -16.53
CA GLU A 744 2.48 48.31 -16.31
C GLU A 744 2.25 46.91 -15.72
N ASP A 745 1.44 46.81 -14.67
CA ASP A 745 1.12 45.51 -14.06
C ASP A 745 0.33 44.62 -15.03
N CYS A 746 -0.63 45.15 -15.79
CA CYS A 746 -1.35 44.36 -16.80
C CYS A 746 -0.42 43.86 -17.91
N LYS A 747 0.55 44.65 -18.36
CA LYS A 747 1.59 44.20 -19.31
C LYS A 747 2.37 43.03 -18.72
N LYS A 748 2.74 43.08 -17.44
CA LYS A 748 3.42 41.97 -16.77
C LYS A 748 2.57 40.71 -16.70
N VAL A 749 1.26 40.84 -16.44
CA VAL A 749 0.34 39.70 -16.48
C VAL A 749 0.30 39.08 -17.87
N ILE A 750 0.19 39.91 -18.92
CA ILE A 750 0.13 39.44 -20.32
C ILE A 750 1.46 38.79 -20.75
N GLU A 751 2.61 39.25 -20.27
CA GLU A 751 3.90 38.58 -20.47
C GLU A 751 3.95 37.19 -19.84
N LEU A 752 3.32 37.02 -18.68
CA LEU A 752 3.28 35.74 -17.95
C LEU A 752 2.20 34.80 -18.47
N ASP A 753 1.08 35.34 -18.96
CA ASP A 753 -0.08 34.62 -19.50
C ASP A 753 -0.76 35.45 -20.60
N GLU A 754 -0.40 35.17 -21.85
CA GLU A 754 -0.93 35.88 -23.02
C GLU A 754 -2.43 35.67 -23.27
N ASN A 755 -3.01 34.64 -22.64
CA ASN A 755 -4.42 34.25 -22.78
C ASN A 755 -5.30 34.79 -21.63
N ASN A 756 -4.75 35.66 -20.78
CA ASN A 756 -5.49 36.25 -19.67
C ASN A 756 -6.46 37.35 -20.11
N ALA A 757 -7.71 36.99 -20.43
CA ALA A 757 -8.72 37.94 -20.88
C ALA A 757 -8.96 39.11 -19.89
N SER A 758 -8.90 38.84 -18.57
CA SER A 758 -9.09 39.87 -17.54
C SER A 758 -7.96 40.91 -17.51
N ALA A 759 -6.73 40.54 -17.85
CA ALA A 759 -5.61 41.48 -17.93
C ALA A 759 -5.82 42.51 -19.05
N TYR A 760 -6.22 42.05 -20.25
CA TYR A 760 -6.57 42.96 -21.35
C TYR A 760 -7.73 43.88 -20.96
N SER A 761 -8.77 43.37 -20.31
CA SER A 761 -9.88 44.20 -19.86
C SER A 761 -9.51 45.22 -18.77
N ASN A 762 -8.63 44.87 -17.85
CA ASN A 762 -8.16 45.81 -16.82
C ASN A 762 -7.27 46.90 -17.43
N ARG A 763 -6.48 46.54 -18.45
CA ARG A 763 -5.68 47.50 -19.22
C ARG A 763 -6.54 48.39 -20.11
N SER A 764 -7.58 47.86 -20.75
CA SER A 764 -8.54 48.66 -21.51
C SER A 764 -9.29 49.65 -20.64
N TYR A 765 -9.65 49.26 -19.41
CA TYR A 765 -10.22 50.19 -18.44
C TYR A 765 -9.26 51.34 -18.13
N ALA A 766 -7.98 51.04 -17.86
CA ALA A 766 -6.96 52.06 -17.62
C ALA A 766 -6.77 52.99 -18.83
N TYR A 767 -6.74 52.44 -20.05
CA TYR A 767 -6.67 53.22 -21.29
C TYR A 767 -7.89 54.12 -21.48
N ASN A 768 -9.10 53.64 -21.19
CA ASN A 768 -10.31 54.46 -21.21
C ASN A 768 -10.23 55.66 -20.26
N GLN A 769 -9.64 55.48 -19.07
CA GLN A 769 -9.48 56.59 -18.11
C GLN A 769 -8.36 57.57 -18.51
N LEU A 770 -7.42 57.14 -19.36
CA LEU A 770 -6.36 57.98 -19.94
C LEU A 770 -6.72 58.50 -21.34
N GLU A 771 -7.98 58.39 -21.75
CA GLU A 771 -8.50 58.85 -23.04
C GLU A 771 -7.84 58.18 -24.27
N LYS A 772 -7.27 56.99 -24.09
CA LYS A 772 -6.65 56.16 -25.14
C LYS A 772 -7.65 55.15 -25.68
N TYR A 773 -8.68 55.65 -26.35
CA TYR A 773 -9.87 54.85 -26.68
C TYR A 773 -9.60 53.77 -27.74
N GLU A 774 -8.74 54.04 -28.72
CA GLU A 774 -8.34 53.07 -29.74
C GLU A 774 -7.63 51.86 -29.13
N GLU A 775 -6.65 52.09 -28.24
CA GLU A 775 -5.96 51.01 -27.52
C GLU A 775 -6.90 50.25 -26.59
N ALA A 776 -7.86 50.94 -25.95
CA ALA A 776 -8.89 50.29 -25.14
C ALA A 776 -9.78 49.35 -25.99
N ILE A 777 -10.14 49.75 -27.20
CA ILE A 777 -10.92 48.92 -28.14
C ILE A 777 -10.11 47.69 -28.57
N GLU A 778 -8.82 47.84 -28.88
CA GLU A 778 -7.95 46.71 -29.25
C GLU A 778 -7.88 45.66 -28.13
N ASP A 779 -7.65 46.11 -26.90
CA ASP A 779 -7.60 45.22 -25.73
C ASP A 779 -8.95 44.56 -25.45
N CYS A 780 -10.06 45.29 -25.57
CA CYS A 780 -11.39 44.69 -25.44
C CYS A 780 -11.67 43.66 -26.54
N ASN A 781 -11.25 43.91 -27.78
CA ASN A 781 -11.39 42.93 -28.88
C ASN A 781 -10.62 41.65 -28.57
N LYS A 782 -9.40 41.76 -28.04
CA LYS A 782 -8.61 40.61 -27.61
C LYS A 782 -9.27 39.88 -26.44
N ALA A 783 -9.75 40.60 -25.43
CA ALA A 783 -10.47 40.02 -24.29
C ALA A 783 -11.73 39.24 -24.72
N ILE A 784 -12.55 39.81 -25.61
CA ILE A 784 -13.77 39.18 -26.13
C ILE A 784 -13.44 37.95 -26.98
N LYS A 785 -12.35 37.98 -27.75
CA LYS A 785 -11.89 36.81 -28.52
C LYS A 785 -11.46 35.65 -27.60
N LEU A 786 -10.87 35.96 -26.46
CA LEU A 786 -10.42 34.98 -25.47
C LEU A 786 -11.58 34.45 -24.62
N ASP A 787 -12.47 35.34 -24.17
CA ASP A 787 -13.66 35.00 -23.36
C ASP A 787 -14.81 35.97 -23.70
N GLY A 788 -15.67 35.55 -24.64
CA GLY A 788 -16.80 36.35 -25.11
C GLY A 788 -17.99 36.38 -24.14
N SER A 789 -17.92 35.73 -22.99
CA SER A 789 -19.03 35.58 -22.05
C SER A 789 -19.11 36.67 -20.98
N ARG A 790 -18.10 37.54 -20.88
CA ARG A 790 -18.06 38.57 -19.82
C ARG A 790 -18.59 39.92 -20.29
N ALA A 791 -19.65 40.36 -19.64
CA ALA A 791 -20.31 41.65 -19.91
C ALA A 791 -19.40 42.87 -19.76
N VAL A 792 -18.42 42.83 -18.84
CA VAL A 792 -17.50 43.95 -18.59
C VAL A 792 -16.67 44.32 -19.81
N PHE A 793 -16.33 43.36 -20.68
CA PHE A 793 -15.52 43.61 -21.87
C PHE A 793 -16.30 44.44 -22.89
N TYR A 794 -17.55 44.07 -23.14
CA TYR A 794 -18.45 44.83 -24.00
C TYR A 794 -18.78 46.20 -23.40
N ASN A 795 -19.00 46.30 -22.10
CA ASN A 795 -19.24 47.61 -21.47
C ASN A 795 -18.03 48.56 -21.62
N ASN A 796 -16.81 48.07 -21.40
CA ASN A 796 -15.60 48.88 -21.55
C ASN A 796 -15.37 49.32 -23.01
N ARG A 797 -15.66 48.45 -23.98
CA ARG A 797 -15.58 48.77 -25.40
C ARG A 797 -16.70 49.73 -25.84
N GLY A 798 -17.91 49.53 -25.34
CA GLY A 798 -19.04 50.44 -25.55
C GLY A 798 -18.80 51.84 -24.99
N TYR A 799 -18.13 51.94 -23.84
CA TYR A 799 -17.65 53.24 -23.32
C TYR A 799 -16.65 53.89 -24.29
N ALA A 800 -15.63 53.17 -24.75
CA ALA A 800 -14.65 53.69 -25.71
C ALA A 800 -15.32 54.14 -27.02
N TYR A 801 -16.28 53.37 -27.54
CA TYR A 801 -17.06 53.76 -28.72
C TYR A 801 -17.89 55.02 -28.51
N ASN A 802 -18.47 55.23 -27.33
CA ASN A 802 -19.16 56.48 -27.01
C ASN A 802 -18.23 57.69 -27.09
N GLN A 803 -17.00 57.57 -26.58
CA GLN A 803 -16.04 58.67 -26.60
C GLN A 803 -15.51 58.96 -28.01
N LEU A 804 -15.49 57.95 -28.89
CA LEU A 804 -15.17 58.10 -30.32
C LEU A 804 -16.39 58.42 -31.20
N GLU A 805 -17.53 58.78 -30.59
CA GLU A 805 -18.80 59.10 -31.28
C GLU A 805 -19.37 57.96 -32.16
N LYS A 806 -18.91 56.73 -31.94
CA LYS A 806 -19.39 55.50 -32.60
C LYS A 806 -20.61 54.95 -31.87
N TYR A 807 -21.68 55.75 -31.84
CA TYR A 807 -22.85 55.50 -30.98
C TYR A 807 -23.61 54.22 -31.33
N LYS A 808 -23.61 53.79 -32.60
CA LYS A 808 -24.32 52.57 -33.01
C LYS A 808 -23.63 51.32 -32.44
N GLU A 809 -22.31 51.28 -32.56
CA GLU A 809 -21.45 50.23 -32.02
C GLU A 809 -21.49 50.21 -30.48
N ALA A 810 -21.49 51.39 -29.85
CA ALA A 810 -21.68 51.51 -28.40
C ALA A 810 -23.01 50.89 -27.93
N ILE A 811 -24.10 51.13 -28.66
CA ILE A 811 -25.42 50.55 -28.34
C ILE A 811 -25.42 49.03 -28.46
N GLU A 812 -24.78 48.48 -29.50
CA GLU A 812 -24.68 47.03 -29.71
C GLU A 812 -23.91 46.35 -28.57
N ASP A 813 -22.77 46.90 -28.19
CA ASP A 813 -21.97 46.39 -27.08
C ASP A 813 -22.69 46.50 -25.73
N CYS A 814 -23.34 47.63 -25.46
CA CYS A 814 -24.10 47.79 -24.23
C CYS A 814 -25.30 46.83 -24.17
N LYS A 815 -25.97 46.57 -25.31
CA LYS A 815 -27.02 45.54 -25.40
C LYS A 815 -26.45 44.17 -25.05
N LYS A 816 -25.30 43.80 -25.62
CA LYS A 816 -24.68 42.52 -25.35
C LYS A 816 -24.25 42.38 -23.88
N ALA A 817 -23.70 43.44 -23.30
CA ALA A 817 -23.37 43.47 -21.87
C ALA A 817 -24.59 43.24 -20.98
N ILE A 818 -25.73 43.88 -21.30
CA ILE A 818 -26.98 43.73 -20.53
C ILE A 818 -27.56 42.32 -20.65
N GLU A 819 -27.54 41.73 -21.84
CA GLU A 819 -27.99 40.35 -22.12
C GLU A 819 -27.18 39.32 -21.30
N LEU A 820 -25.85 39.48 -21.24
CA LEU A 820 -24.96 38.56 -20.51
C LEU A 820 -25.13 38.58 -18.99
N ILE A 821 -25.81 39.59 -18.43
CA ILE A 821 -26.08 39.72 -16.98
C ILE A 821 -27.50 39.25 -16.63
N GLU A 822 -28.29 38.81 -17.60
CA GLU A 822 -29.65 38.32 -17.34
C GLU A 822 -29.61 37.11 -16.37
N ASN A 823 -30.28 37.24 -15.22
CA ASN A 823 -30.32 36.31 -14.08
C ASN A 823 -29.19 36.35 -13.02
N LYS A 824 -28.19 37.25 -13.10
CA LYS A 824 -27.17 37.41 -12.05
C LYS A 824 -27.53 38.50 -11.04
N VAL A 825 -27.43 38.21 -9.74
CA VAL A 825 -27.96 39.09 -8.66
C VAL A 825 -26.86 39.73 -7.81
N ASP A 826 -25.59 39.41 -8.04
CA ASP A 826 -24.48 39.96 -7.26
C ASP A 826 -24.27 41.48 -7.50
N VAL A 827 -23.65 42.13 -6.51
CA VAL A 827 -23.46 43.60 -6.47
C VAL A 827 -22.62 44.08 -7.66
N HIS A 828 -21.63 43.31 -8.09
CA HIS A 828 -20.74 43.70 -9.19
C HIS A 828 -21.46 43.60 -10.54
N SER A 829 -22.23 42.54 -10.76
CA SER A 829 -23.06 42.38 -11.95
C SER A 829 -24.12 43.49 -12.07
N LYS A 830 -24.78 43.87 -10.97
CA LYS A 830 -25.71 45.02 -10.95
C LYS A 830 -25.03 46.32 -11.38
N ARG A 831 -23.82 46.58 -10.87
CA ARG A 831 -23.04 47.77 -11.22
C ARG A 831 -22.66 47.79 -12.71
N ILE A 832 -22.15 46.69 -13.25
CA ILE A 832 -21.82 46.61 -14.69
C ILE A 832 -23.08 46.82 -15.54
N LYS A 833 -24.20 46.20 -15.15
CA LYS A 833 -25.48 46.37 -15.87
C LYS A 833 -25.96 47.81 -15.84
N GLY A 834 -25.88 48.47 -14.69
CA GLY A 834 -26.19 49.90 -14.55
C GLY A 834 -25.28 50.78 -15.41
N ASN A 835 -23.97 50.50 -15.44
CA ASN A 835 -23.01 51.21 -16.29
C ASN A 835 -23.31 51.00 -17.79
N ALA A 836 -23.70 49.79 -18.20
CA ALA A 836 -24.08 49.50 -19.57
C ALA A 836 -25.37 50.25 -19.97
N TYR A 837 -26.36 50.33 -19.08
CA TYR A 837 -27.54 51.18 -19.30
C TYR A 837 -27.17 52.67 -19.39
N SER A 838 -26.27 53.16 -18.54
CA SER A 838 -25.76 54.54 -18.58
C SER A 838 -25.06 54.87 -19.90
N ASN A 839 -24.15 53.99 -20.34
CA ASN A 839 -23.44 54.14 -21.61
C ASN A 839 -24.41 54.09 -22.80
N ARG A 840 -25.43 53.24 -22.75
CA ARG A 840 -26.43 53.13 -23.81
C ARG A 840 -27.39 54.32 -23.84
N SER A 841 -27.77 54.86 -22.68
CA SER A 841 -28.62 56.06 -22.61
C SER A 841 -27.91 57.29 -23.18
N HIS A 842 -26.61 57.43 -22.92
CA HIS A 842 -25.79 58.46 -23.55
C HIS A 842 -25.81 58.32 -25.07
N ALA A 843 -25.52 57.14 -25.61
CA ALA A 843 -25.56 56.88 -27.06
C ALA A 843 -26.94 57.15 -27.67
N TYR A 844 -28.02 56.82 -26.97
CA TYR A 844 -29.38 57.11 -27.42
C TYR A 844 -29.69 58.60 -27.47
N ASN A 845 -29.24 59.38 -26.48
CA ASN A 845 -29.39 60.84 -26.50
C ASN A 845 -28.69 61.45 -27.73
N GLN A 846 -27.48 61.00 -28.05
CA GLN A 846 -26.72 61.49 -29.21
C GLN A 846 -27.34 61.10 -30.56
N LEU A 847 -28.12 60.01 -30.59
CA LEU A 847 -28.89 59.57 -31.75
C LEU A 847 -30.35 60.05 -31.75
N GLU A 848 -30.70 61.01 -30.88
CA GLU A 848 -32.03 61.60 -30.73
C GLU A 848 -33.15 60.60 -30.35
N LYS A 849 -32.77 59.45 -29.77
CA LYS A 849 -33.67 58.41 -29.26
C LYS A 849 -34.02 58.65 -27.80
N TYR A 850 -34.63 59.80 -27.54
CA TYR A 850 -34.82 60.32 -26.18
C TYR A 850 -35.70 59.44 -25.29
N LYS A 851 -36.71 58.75 -25.85
CA LYS A 851 -37.59 57.86 -25.07
C LYS A 851 -36.83 56.66 -24.51
N GLU A 852 -35.99 56.05 -25.34
CA GLU A 852 -35.13 54.94 -24.98
C GLU A 852 -34.05 55.37 -23.98
N ALA A 853 -33.47 56.56 -24.16
CA ALA A 853 -32.52 57.13 -23.21
C ALA A 853 -33.14 57.34 -21.81
N ILE A 854 -34.38 57.85 -21.74
CA ILE A 854 -35.09 58.02 -20.46
C ILE A 854 -35.28 56.68 -19.73
N GLU A 855 -35.66 55.64 -20.46
CA GLU A 855 -35.90 54.32 -19.90
C GLU A 855 -34.59 53.68 -19.38
N ASP A 856 -33.51 53.78 -20.16
CA ASP A 856 -32.21 53.29 -19.74
C ASP A 856 -31.66 54.07 -18.53
N CYS A 857 -31.82 55.40 -18.49
CA CYS A 857 -31.44 56.18 -17.31
C CYS A 857 -32.22 55.76 -16.06
N LYS A 858 -33.53 55.49 -16.16
CA LYS A 858 -34.32 54.98 -15.02
C LYS A 858 -33.77 53.66 -14.50
N LYS A 859 -33.52 52.70 -15.40
CA LYS A 859 -32.96 51.39 -15.04
C LYS A 859 -31.57 51.50 -14.42
N ALA A 860 -30.72 52.39 -14.95
CA ALA A 860 -29.40 52.63 -14.38
C ALA A 860 -29.49 53.22 -12.96
N ILE A 861 -30.38 54.19 -12.72
CA ILE A 861 -30.61 54.79 -11.40
C ILE A 861 -31.13 53.73 -10.41
N GLU A 862 -32.06 52.87 -10.82
CA GLU A 862 -32.60 51.78 -9.98
C GLU A 862 -31.53 50.76 -9.58
N LEU A 863 -30.54 50.51 -10.43
CA LEU A 863 -29.47 49.55 -10.18
C LEU A 863 -28.35 50.10 -9.27
N GLY A 864 -28.32 51.42 -9.03
CA GLY A 864 -27.28 52.08 -8.22
C GLY A 864 -25.92 52.08 -8.91
N THR A 865 -25.60 53.16 -9.63
CA THR A 865 -24.33 53.31 -10.35
C THR A 865 -23.44 54.38 -9.73
N ASP A 866 -22.14 54.24 -9.92
CA ASP A 866 -21.17 55.30 -9.66
C ASP A 866 -21.40 56.39 -10.74
N LYS A 867 -21.68 57.64 -10.34
CA LYS A 867 -22.09 58.80 -11.19
C LYS A 867 -23.59 59.01 -11.46
N THR A 868 -24.42 58.94 -10.42
CA THR A 868 -25.87 59.18 -10.54
C THR A 868 -26.23 60.59 -11.05
N GLU A 869 -25.38 61.58 -10.80
CA GLU A 869 -25.52 62.96 -11.32
C GLU A 869 -25.54 62.99 -12.86
N VAL A 870 -24.70 62.18 -13.51
CA VAL A 870 -24.65 62.08 -14.98
C VAL A 870 -25.94 61.47 -15.52
N LEU A 871 -26.52 60.49 -14.82
CA LEU A 871 -27.78 59.86 -15.23
C LEU A 871 -28.98 60.79 -15.10
N TYR A 872 -29.05 61.55 -14.00
CA TYR A 872 -30.08 62.59 -13.85
C TYR A 872 -29.93 63.66 -14.93
N TYR A 873 -28.72 64.13 -15.19
CA TYR A 873 -28.46 65.06 -16.28
C TYR A 873 -28.87 64.50 -17.66
N ASN A 874 -28.45 63.28 -18.00
CA ASN A 874 -28.79 62.65 -19.28
C ASN A 874 -30.31 62.44 -19.44
N ARG A 875 -31.02 62.12 -18.35
CA ARG A 875 -32.47 61.98 -18.37
C ARG A 875 -33.18 63.34 -18.46
N GLY A 876 -32.66 64.35 -17.76
CA GLY A 876 -33.12 65.73 -17.83
C GLY A 876 -32.99 66.31 -19.24
N TYR A 877 -31.84 66.07 -19.88
CA TYR A 877 -31.58 66.43 -21.28
C TYR A 877 -32.59 65.81 -22.23
N ALA A 878 -32.86 64.51 -22.07
CA ALA A 878 -33.87 63.83 -22.88
C ALA A 878 -35.28 64.39 -22.67
N TYR A 879 -35.66 64.72 -21.43
CA TYR A 879 -36.94 65.39 -21.13
C TYR A 879 -37.03 66.78 -21.74
N GLU A 880 -35.96 67.58 -21.69
CA GLU A 880 -35.88 68.89 -22.30
C GLU A 880 -36.11 68.82 -23.81
N LYS A 881 -35.45 67.89 -24.51
CA LYS A 881 -35.63 67.69 -25.96
C LYS A 881 -37.04 67.23 -26.33
N LEU A 882 -37.72 66.54 -25.42
CA LEU A 882 -39.14 66.17 -25.56
C LEU A 882 -40.12 67.26 -25.08
N LYS A 883 -39.61 68.43 -24.67
CA LYS A 883 -40.37 69.59 -24.15
C LYS A 883 -41.12 69.32 -22.83
N ASP A 884 -40.70 68.31 -22.07
CA ASP A 884 -41.19 68.05 -20.71
C ASP A 884 -40.33 68.82 -19.69
N TYR A 885 -40.42 70.15 -19.75
CA TYR A 885 -39.51 71.05 -19.03
C TYR A 885 -39.58 70.90 -17.51
N GLN A 886 -40.75 70.57 -16.95
CA GLN A 886 -40.90 70.34 -15.51
C GLN A 886 -40.07 69.13 -15.03
N LYS A 887 -40.07 68.03 -15.80
CA LYS A 887 -39.26 66.86 -15.45
C LYS A 887 -37.78 67.10 -15.71
N ALA A 888 -37.44 67.83 -16.77
CA ALA A 888 -36.07 68.21 -17.07
C ALA A 888 -35.44 69.03 -15.93
N GLU A 889 -36.13 70.08 -15.48
CA GLU A 889 -35.68 70.93 -14.36
C GLU A 889 -35.46 70.10 -13.09
N LYS A 890 -36.43 69.24 -12.75
CA LYS A 890 -36.34 68.38 -11.57
C LYS A 890 -35.12 67.45 -11.61
N ASP A 891 -34.81 66.90 -12.77
CA ASP A 891 -33.65 66.02 -12.93
C ASP A 891 -32.33 66.81 -12.92
N TYR A 892 -32.28 68.01 -13.50
CA TYR A 892 -31.08 68.87 -13.37
C TYR A 892 -30.83 69.29 -11.93
N ILE A 893 -31.87 69.65 -11.17
CA ILE A 893 -31.74 69.94 -9.73
C ILE A 893 -31.18 68.72 -8.99
N LYS A 894 -31.73 67.52 -9.24
CA LYS A 894 -31.21 66.30 -8.62
C LYS A 894 -29.76 66.01 -8.98
N ALA A 895 -29.35 66.27 -10.23
CA ALA A 895 -27.96 66.12 -10.62
C ALA A 895 -27.04 67.03 -9.80
N ILE A 896 -27.45 68.28 -9.58
CA ILE A 896 -26.73 69.27 -8.76
C ILE A 896 -26.77 68.92 -7.27
N GLU A 897 -27.89 68.38 -6.77
CA GLU A 897 -27.97 67.90 -5.38
C GLU A 897 -27.00 66.74 -5.12
N VAL A 898 -26.81 65.85 -6.10
CA VAL A 898 -25.85 64.74 -6.02
C VAL A 898 -24.41 65.24 -6.15
N ASN A 899 -24.15 66.15 -7.09
CA ASN A 899 -22.85 66.78 -7.27
C ASN A 899 -23.01 68.30 -7.46
N PRO A 900 -22.81 69.10 -6.39
CA PRO A 900 -22.97 70.56 -6.44
C PRO A 900 -22.05 71.27 -7.45
N ASP A 901 -20.94 70.64 -7.83
CA ASP A 901 -19.95 71.19 -8.76
C ASP A 901 -20.18 70.72 -10.22
N TYR A 902 -21.30 70.06 -10.52
CA TYR A 902 -21.56 69.54 -11.87
C TYR A 902 -22.01 70.64 -12.83
N GLU A 903 -21.03 71.33 -13.44
CA GLU A 903 -21.23 72.52 -14.27
C GLU A 903 -22.24 72.32 -15.40
N GLU A 904 -22.25 71.17 -16.06
CA GLU A 904 -23.15 70.87 -17.18
C GLU A 904 -24.61 70.90 -16.75
N ALA A 905 -24.92 70.35 -15.57
CA ALA A 905 -26.27 70.37 -15.02
C ALA A 905 -26.69 71.77 -14.56
N ILE A 906 -25.77 72.55 -13.99
CA ILE A 906 -26.01 73.95 -13.61
C ILE A 906 -26.36 74.77 -14.86
N LYS A 907 -25.51 74.71 -15.89
CA LYS A 907 -25.72 75.43 -17.17
C LYS A 907 -27.02 75.00 -17.85
N ALA A 908 -27.32 73.70 -17.87
CA ALA A 908 -28.54 73.18 -18.48
C ALA A 908 -29.81 73.65 -17.73
N ARG A 909 -29.80 73.64 -16.40
CA ARG A 909 -30.90 74.18 -15.58
C ARG A 909 -31.12 75.67 -15.85
N ASP A 910 -30.05 76.47 -15.84
CA ASP A 910 -30.17 77.92 -15.99
C ASP A 910 -30.68 78.30 -17.38
N ASN A 911 -30.21 77.62 -18.43
CA ASN A 911 -30.72 77.77 -19.78
C ASN A 911 -32.20 77.35 -19.88
N LEU A 912 -32.59 76.26 -19.23
CA LEU A 912 -33.96 75.79 -19.21
C LEU A 912 -34.90 76.79 -18.51
N LEU A 913 -34.46 77.42 -17.41
CA LEU A 913 -35.23 78.46 -16.72
C LEU A 913 -35.46 79.70 -17.59
N LEU A 914 -34.50 80.07 -18.44
CA LEU A 914 -34.70 81.15 -19.42
C LEU A 914 -35.78 80.77 -20.45
N ILE A 915 -35.84 79.51 -20.87
CA ILE A 915 -36.86 79.01 -21.81
C ILE A 915 -38.24 78.93 -21.15
N ILE A 916 -38.34 78.50 -19.89
CA ILE A 916 -39.62 78.41 -19.17
C ILE A 916 -40.21 79.80 -18.89
N ASN A 917 -39.35 80.81 -18.68
CA ASN A 917 -39.76 82.19 -18.39
C ASN A 917 -40.02 83.05 -19.64
N GLN A 918 -39.77 82.52 -20.85
CA GLN A 918 -40.13 83.12 -22.14
C GLN A 918 -41.43 82.50 -22.66
#